data_AF-A0A428PUM4-F1
#
_entry.id   AF-A0A428PUM4-F1
#
_cell.length_a   1.000
_cell.length_b   1.000
_cell.length_c   1.000
_cell.angle_alpha   90.00
_cell.angle_beta   90.00
_cell.angle_gamma   90.00
#
_symmetry.space_group_name_H-M   'P 1'
#
loop_
_entity.id
_entity.type
_entity.pdbx_description
1 polymer ?
#
loop_
_entity_poly.entity_id
_entity_poly.type
_entity_poly.pdbx_seq_one_letter_code
_entity_poly.pdbx_strand_id
1 'polypeptide(L)'
;MSPSRAEPGADEFSILTPNAMLGYGYNSDHFWYGIRKYKPAAIIVDSGSTDGGPYKLGMGKMTCGRGSYIRDLEPILAACFHHKLKVLIGSVGGDGSNKHVAEMLAIVSEIAEREGYSFKIATIEAGMDRELIKERLANGRVGPCGPVDPLTEQDVDSAVDVVAQMGAEPFIEALRDDPDIILGGRCYDPAPFAAFSISKGVLPDVAWHMGKIMECGGICAVPKGRSMIATMRKDSFDLTPLSPAERCTPLSVAAHTLYEKTRPDRLPGPGGVLDLDHAAYEQITEKTCRVSGAKFITTPYQVKLEGVTHLGYRTIFIGGIRDPILIGQINDFLERVRQYSQNLFPELDQSEKCRLIYHIYGQNGVMGPLESEKSTPHEIAVMGEVVAPTSELSHTIANNVRASILHFPYPGQVATTGNFASPLSPHEQDAGGVFKFSLYHLVDLNEGEETSLFPIQIHQVSSSQTLATPVPIMEDKTFKELDNGELAPLTTKDVPDHNTGLKNLARIIRSKNSGPFEMTFDVMFDQKHVYDRVKTSNVLTNETIKKLYQVEDEDILTNMYFEPALAWKCTIKRPWAQGSVGELDTLGTQQHGPLLNIMVPALKSESNGVVDGITRTNGISKVNGQGRSSFTAKHVVEEIWHGLGLPIETLNSLDLPGDDGKPRLPSSYKIGVLAQSSIALSALAAAQIEALRNGSSAPHVQVPAEHATVEFKSERLYILDGKSTPSPWGPIGGLHKTSDGHVRVHDSFPNHRDGMLKLMGLPLDASRDHLSQKISSWAAVDLENVALDSKLATYALRSYQQWDSLPQSKAVSDFPISLKQLTKGDTKGLSDRLLNAQGSGCLRGLRVLDMSRVIAAPLCGKTLAAHGADVIWITSPNLPDLPTMDRDFGRGKRTVQLDIQRPEDKERLLELVKDCNVFLQGFRPGSLASYGLSPEQLLKINPNLIFANMSAFGPDGPWSNRRGYDSLVQTCSGMNISEAEHASKGEAARPTPCQALDHAGGYFLATGVIAALYRQAIEGGSWKVDASLAGTMKYLRSLGQYPGATGFEVKDFVKPDDVPQHYYETKETGFGVMQAIKHSATVEGHQVGWDVMPKPLGSDKAEWL
;
A
#
# COMPACT_ATOMS: atom_id res chain seq x y z
N MET A 1 -14.47 -19.18 54.87
CA MET A 1 -13.70 -17.92 54.81
C MET A 1 -13.09 -17.85 53.42
N SER A 2 -13.60 -16.94 52.61
CA SER A 2 -13.11 -16.68 51.26
C SER A 2 -11.69 -16.08 51.34
N PRO A 3 -10.69 -16.60 50.62
CA PRO A 3 -9.45 -15.87 50.45
C PRO A 3 -9.70 -14.75 49.42
N SER A 4 -9.49 -13.51 49.85
CA SER A 4 -9.46 -12.34 48.99
C SER A 4 -8.33 -12.48 47.95
N ARG A 5 -8.69 -12.72 46.69
CA ARG A 5 -7.79 -12.45 45.55
C ARG A 5 -7.88 -10.96 45.23
N ALA A 6 -6.96 -10.19 45.78
CA ALA A 6 -6.53 -8.96 45.12
C ALA A 6 -5.64 -9.40 43.95
N GLU A 7 -6.07 -9.13 42.72
CA GLU A 7 -5.20 -9.22 41.54
C GLU A 7 -4.13 -8.12 41.65
N PRO A 8 -2.82 -8.43 41.54
CA PRO A 8 -1.81 -7.39 41.46
C PRO A 8 -1.86 -6.76 40.07
N GLY A 9 -2.14 -5.46 39.99
CA GLY A 9 -1.83 -4.67 38.81
C GLY A 9 -0.31 -4.67 38.59
N ALA A 10 0.15 -4.63 37.34
CA ALA A 10 1.57 -4.50 37.06
C ALA A 10 2.07 -3.16 37.64
N ASP A 11 2.93 -3.22 38.66
CA ASP A 11 3.63 -2.04 39.19
C ASP A 11 4.52 -1.45 38.09
N GLU A 12 4.66 -0.12 38.06
CA GLU A 12 5.53 0.58 37.11
C GLU A 12 7.00 0.18 37.33
N PHE A 13 7.73 -0.16 36.26
CA PHE A 13 9.16 -0.51 36.32
C PHE A 13 9.91 0.00 35.09
N SER A 14 11.24 0.11 35.18
CA SER A 14 12.07 0.57 34.06
C SER A 14 13.01 -0.50 33.52
N ILE A 15 13.29 -0.46 32.23
CA ILE A 15 14.31 -1.24 31.53
C ILE A 15 15.36 -0.27 30.99
N LEU A 16 16.63 -0.56 31.21
CA LEU A 16 17.75 0.19 30.65
C LEU A 16 18.34 -0.55 29.45
N THR A 17 18.48 0.15 28.33
CA THR A 17 19.27 -0.33 27.19
C THR A 17 20.46 0.59 26.99
N PRO A 18 21.69 0.10 27.20
CA PRO A 18 22.89 0.93 27.14
C PRO A 18 23.25 1.30 25.70
N ASN A 19 22.96 0.40 24.74
CA ASN A 19 23.26 0.58 23.33
C ASN A 19 22.38 -0.33 22.46
N ALA A 20 22.31 -0.04 21.17
CA ALA A 20 21.62 -0.84 20.15
C ALA A 20 22.29 -2.21 19.86
N MET A 21 23.58 -2.32 20.15
CA MET A 21 24.34 -3.55 19.93
C MET A 21 25.47 -3.64 20.93
N LEU A 22 25.56 -4.77 21.63
CA LEU A 22 26.67 -5.04 22.55
C LEU A 22 28.01 -5.08 21.78
N GLY A 23 29.04 -4.42 22.32
CA GLY A 23 30.38 -4.33 21.73
C GLY A 23 30.62 -3.03 20.94
N TYR A 24 29.57 -2.31 20.52
CA TYR A 24 29.70 -1.03 19.81
C TYR A 24 30.05 0.15 20.74
N GLY A 25 29.99 -0.03 22.07
CA GLY A 25 30.34 0.99 23.06
C GLY A 25 29.19 1.93 23.41
N TYR A 26 29.19 2.41 24.65
CA TYR A 26 28.28 3.42 25.16
C TYR A 26 28.99 4.33 26.17
N ASN A 27 28.38 5.48 26.48
CA ASN A 27 28.93 6.40 27.47
C ASN A 27 28.66 5.84 28.88
N SER A 28 29.73 5.56 29.63
CA SER A 28 29.66 4.99 30.98
C SER A 28 28.92 5.90 31.97
N ASP A 29 29.10 7.21 31.88
CA ASP A 29 28.40 8.15 32.76
C ASP A 29 26.89 8.12 32.51
N HIS A 30 26.46 8.08 31.24
CA HIS A 30 25.03 7.96 30.92
C HIS A 30 24.45 6.64 31.47
N PHE A 31 25.20 5.54 31.36
CA PHE A 31 24.79 4.24 31.92
C PHE A 31 24.60 4.31 33.44
N TRP A 32 25.62 4.77 34.19
CA TRP A 32 25.53 4.87 35.65
C TRP A 32 24.51 5.90 36.14
N TYR A 33 24.31 6.98 35.38
CA TYR A 33 23.21 7.92 35.61
C TYR A 33 21.85 7.21 35.48
N GLY A 34 21.66 6.40 34.44
CA GLY A 34 20.47 5.58 34.25
C GLY A 34 20.20 4.64 35.42
N ILE A 35 21.23 3.90 35.86
CA ILE A 35 21.17 3.01 37.03
C ILE A 35 20.76 3.77 38.29
N ARG A 36 21.43 4.90 38.59
CA ARG A 36 21.21 5.68 39.81
C ARG A 36 19.85 6.38 39.83
N LYS A 37 19.42 6.97 38.70
CA LYS A 37 18.18 7.76 38.62
C LYS A 37 16.94 6.89 38.52
N TYR A 38 16.93 5.92 37.61
CA TYR A 38 15.73 5.16 37.27
C TYR A 38 15.63 3.81 37.98
N LYS A 39 16.72 3.33 38.60
CA LYS A 39 16.76 2.04 39.32
C LYS A 39 16.08 0.92 38.49
N PRO A 40 16.54 0.71 37.24
CA PRO A 40 15.85 -0.18 36.31
C PRO A 40 15.79 -1.59 36.86
N ALA A 41 14.69 -2.31 36.60
CA ALA A 41 14.54 -3.70 37.02
C ALA A 41 15.39 -4.67 36.18
N ALA A 42 15.72 -4.28 34.95
CA ALA A 42 16.60 -5.04 34.07
C ALA A 42 17.45 -4.15 33.16
N ILE A 43 18.60 -4.68 32.78
CA ILE A 43 19.41 -4.21 31.67
C ILE A 43 19.19 -5.20 30.52
N ILE A 44 18.68 -4.72 29.39
CA ILE A 44 18.41 -5.56 28.22
C ILE A 44 19.09 -4.95 27.02
N VAL A 45 19.86 -5.77 26.30
CA VAL A 45 20.65 -5.35 25.14
C VAL A 45 20.66 -6.46 24.10
N ASP A 46 20.42 -6.09 22.85
CA ASP A 46 20.66 -7.00 21.73
C ASP A 46 22.15 -7.03 21.37
N SER A 47 22.65 -8.18 20.91
CA SER A 47 24.03 -8.34 20.50
C SER A 47 24.20 -8.46 18.98
N GLY A 48 23.15 -8.13 18.21
CA GLY A 48 23.15 -7.99 16.76
C GLY A 48 22.33 -9.05 16.04
N SER A 49 22.55 -9.12 14.74
CA SER A 49 21.84 -10.02 13.83
C SER A 49 22.74 -10.49 12.69
N THR A 50 22.20 -11.37 11.85
CA THR A 50 22.82 -11.79 10.58
C THR A 50 22.76 -10.73 9.48
N ASP A 51 22.30 -9.51 9.76
CA ASP A 51 22.19 -8.41 8.78
C ASP A 51 23.56 -7.92 8.28
N GLY A 52 24.66 -8.35 8.91
CA GLY A 52 26.02 -8.14 8.39
C GLY A 52 26.37 -9.01 7.18
N GLY A 53 25.48 -9.94 6.79
CA GLY A 53 25.72 -10.94 5.74
C GLY A 53 26.21 -12.29 6.29
N PRO A 54 26.41 -13.29 5.41
CA PRO A 54 26.58 -14.69 5.80
C PRO A 54 27.95 -15.04 6.42
N TYR A 55 28.90 -14.10 6.36
CA TYR A 55 30.31 -14.36 6.69
C TYR A 55 30.53 -14.72 8.16
N LYS A 56 29.89 -14.01 9.09
CA LYS A 56 30.13 -14.16 10.53
C LYS A 56 29.63 -15.51 11.05
N LEU A 57 28.42 -15.90 10.64
CA LEU A 57 27.84 -17.20 10.94
C LEU A 57 28.68 -18.32 10.32
N GLY A 58 29.11 -18.15 9.07
CA GLY A 58 29.90 -19.15 8.35
C GLY A 58 31.30 -19.37 8.94
N MET A 59 31.90 -18.31 9.48
CA MET A 59 33.20 -18.38 10.17
C MET A 59 33.09 -18.76 11.65
N GLY A 60 31.88 -18.73 12.24
CA GLY A 60 31.67 -18.85 13.68
C GLY A 60 32.40 -17.78 14.48
N LYS A 61 32.46 -16.55 13.96
CA LYS A 61 33.14 -15.41 14.60
C LYS A 61 32.13 -14.38 15.07
N MET A 62 32.34 -13.86 16.28
CA MET A 62 31.55 -12.74 16.78
C MET A 62 31.70 -11.50 15.88
N THR A 63 30.67 -10.64 15.88
CA THR A 63 30.67 -9.41 15.07
C THR A 63 31.78 -8.47 15.47
N CYS A 64 31.88 -8.16 16.78
CA CYS A 64 32.96 -7.37 17.36
C CYS A 64 34.13 -8.24 17.84
N GLY A 65 35.30 -7.62 18.04
CA GLY A 65 36.42 -8.29 18.71
C GLY A 65 36.12 -8.51 20.20
N ARG A 66 36.67 -9.58 20.79
CA ARG A 66 36.45 -9.98 22.20
C ARG A 66 36.61 -8.83 23.20
N GLY A 67 37.66 -8.01 23.04
CA GLY A 67 37.92 -6.87 23.93
C GLY A 67 36.82 -5.81 23.95
N SER A 68 36.07 -5.65 22.85
CA SER A 68 34.92 -4.74 22.81
C SER A 68 33.74 -5.24 23.66
N TYR A 69 33.49 -6.56 23.67
CA TYR A 69 32.46 -7.15 24.52
C TYR A 69 32.85 -7.05 26.00
N ILE A 70 34.10 -7.32 26.34
CA ILE A 70 34.61 -7.18 27.71
C ILE A 70 34.37 -5.76 28.23
N ARG A 71 34.80 -4.73 27.47
CA ARG A 71 34.61 -3.32 27.82
C ARG A 71 33.15 -2.97 28.10
N ASP A 72 32.23 -3.47 27.28
CA ASP A 72 30.80 -3.13 27.41
C ASP A 72 30.09 -3.93 28.50
N LEU A 73 30.55 -5.16 28.80
CA LEU A 73 29.98 -6.03 29.83
C LEU A 73 30.45 -5.68 31.24
N GLU A 74 31.67 -5.21 31.42
CA GLU A 74 32.23 -4.87 32.74
C GLU A 74 31.29 -3.98 33.58
N PRO A 75 30.76 -2.84 33.08
CA PRO A 75 29.82 -2.01 33.84
C PRO A 75 28.47 -2.71 34.07
N ILE A 76 27.98 -3.47 33.09
CA ILE A 76 26.69 -4.18 33.15
C ILE A 76 26.71 -5.25 34.25
N LEU A 77 27.79 -6.04 34.30
CA LEU A 77 27.97 -7.10 35.30
C LEU A 77 28.18 -6.52 36.70
N ALA A 78 28.93 -5.42 36.83
CA ALA A 78 29.05 -4.71 38.09
C ALA A 78 27.67 -4.21 38.58
N ALA A 79 26.87 -3.61 37.70
CA ALA A 79 25.53 -3.15 38.05
C ALA A 79 24.61 -4.32 38.45
N CYS A 80 24.64 -5.42 37.70
CA CYS A 80 23.91 -6.66 38.02
C CYS A 80 24.25 -7.18 39.41
N PHE A 81 25.54 -7.36 39.72
CA PHE A 81 25.99 -7.96 40.97
C PHE A 81 25.61 -7.12 42.19
N HIS A 82 25.84 -5.81 42.12
CA HIS A 82 25.72 -4.92 43.27
C HIS A 82 24.32 -4.35 43.46
N HIS A 83 23.55 -4.15 42.38
CA HIS A 83 22.17 -3.65 42.45
C HIS A 83 21.12 -4.75 42.31
N LYS A 84 21.51 -6.01 42.12
CA LYS A 84 20.62 -7.17 41.97
C LYS A 84 19.63 -7.02 40.81
N LEU A 85 20.11 -6.46 39.71
CA LEU A 85 19.34 -6.27 38.48
C LEU A 85 19.43 -7.50 37.59
N LYS A 86 18.40 -7.74 36.78
CA LYS A 86 18.44 -8.79 35.75
C LYS A 86 19.17 -8.29 34.51
N VAL A 87 19.95 -9.15 33.87
CA VAL A 87 20.60 -8.85 32.58
C VAL A 87 20.13 -9.84 31.54
N LEU A 88 19.55 -9.36 30.44
CA LEU A 88 19.16 -10.21 29.32
C LEU A 88 19.88 -9.75 28.07
N ILE A 89 20.57 -10.68 27.40
CA ILE A 89 21.30 -10.42 26.16
C ILE A 89 20.77 -11.35 25.08
N GLY A 90 20.21 -10.76 24.03
CA GLY A 90 19.73 -11.47 22.84
C GLY A 90 20.84 -11.65 21.79
N SER A 91 20.69 -12.67 20.93
CA SER A 91 21.55 -12.92 19.77
C SER A 91 23.05 -12.77 20.07
N VAL A 92 23.51 -13.34 21.19
CA VAL A 92 24.87 -13.12 21.70
C VAL A 92 25.93 -13.33 20.62
N GLY A 93 26.86 -12.39 20.51
CA GLY A 93 27.94 -12.42 19.52
C GLY A 93 27.55 -11.95 18.11
N GLY A 94 26.29 -11.63 17.85
CA GLY A 94 25.78 -11.19 16.54
C GLY A 94 24.77 -12.20 15.99
N ASP A 95 25.28 -13.31 15.44
CA ASP A 95 24.42 -14.31 14.81
C ASP A 95 23.81 -15.31 15.79
N GLY A 96 24.22 -15.28 17.07
CA GLY A 96 23.60 -16.09 18.12
C GLY A 96 23.72 -17.62 17.98
N SER A 97 24.74 -18.14 17.30
CA SER A 97 24.99 -19.59 17.27
C SER A 97 25.40 -20.12 18.64
N ASN A 98 25.30 -21.44 18.85
CA ASN A 98 25.66 -22.07 20.13
C ASN A 98 27.14 -21.83 20.50
N LYS A 99 28.04 -21.66 19.50
CA LYS A 99 29.44 -21.28 19.73
C LYS A 99 29.56 -19.86 20.28
N HIS A 100 28.73 -18.93 19.80
CA HIS A 100 28.71 -17.57 20.32
C HIS A 100 28.15 -17.52 21.75
N VAL A 101 27.15 -18.35 22.07
CA VAL A 101 26.63 -18.50 23.44
C VAL A 101 27.71 -18.98 24.39
N ALA A 102 28.46 -20.02 24.01
CA ALA A 102 29.57 -20.54 24.81
C ALA A 102 30.69 -19.51 25.00
N GLU A 103 31.06 -18.77 23.94
CA GLU A 103 32.09 -17.73 24.02
C GLU A 103 31.64 -16.56 24.91
N MET A 104 30.37 -16.14 24.83
CA MET A 104 29.83 -15.08 25.69
C MET A 104 29.79 -15.51 27.15
N LEU A 105 29.41 -16.76 27.44
CA LEU A 105 29.47 -17.32 28.79
C LEU A 105 30.91 -17.32 29.31
N ALA A 106 31.90 -17.65 28.47
CA ALA A 106 33.31 -17.61 28.83
C ALA A 106 33.78 -16.18 29.16
N ILE A 107 33.36 -15.17 28.39
CA ILE A 107 33.65 -13.75 28.68
C ILE A 107 33.06 -13.33 30.02
N VAL A 108 31.77 -13.64 30.25
CA VAL A 108 31.10 -13.30 31.52
C VAL A 108 31.77 -14.00 32.71
N SER A 109 32.15 -15.27 32.54
CA SER A 109 32.84 -16.05 33.57
C SER A 109 34.23 -15.50 33.88
N GLU A 110 34.99 -15.09 32.86
CA GLU A 110 36.29 -14.44 33.02
C GLU A 110 36.18 -13.14 33.83
N ILE A 111 35.22 -12.28 33.47
CA ILE A 111 34.99 -11.02 34.20
C ILE A 111 34.54 -11.30 35.63
N ALA A 112 33.63 -12.26 35.83
CA ALA A 112 33.14 -12.62 37.16
C ALA A 112 34.27 -13.15 38.07
N GLU A 113 35.14 -14.02 37.56
CA GLU A 113 36.30 -14.52 38.29
C GLU A 113 37.26 -13.38 38.63
N ARG A 114 37.55 -12.50 37.66
CA ARG A 114 38.48 -11.37 37.81
C ARG A 114 38.00 -10.35 38.84
N GLU A 115 36.71 -10.05 38.88
CA GLU A 115 36.11 -9.00 39.71
C GLU A 115 35.51 -9.50 41.05
N GLY A 116 35.55 -10.81 41.32
CA GLY A 116 34.99 -11.35 42.55
C GLY A 116 33.47 -11.52 42.55
N TYR A 117 32.84 -11.63 41.38
CA TYR A 117 31.38 -11.73 41.27
C TYR A 117 30.90 -13.20 41.26
N SER A 118 29.65 -13.39 41.68
CA SER A 118 28.95 -14.67 41.59
C SER A 118 27.58 -14.45 40.99
N PHE A 119 27.22 -15.27 39.99
CA PHE A 119 26.00 -15.15 39.22
C PHE A 119 25.35 -16.51 38.99
N LYS A 120 24.02 -16.55 39.00
CA LYS A 120 23.23 -17.60 38.36
C LYS A 120 22.96 -17.19 36.91
N ILE A 121 23.48 -17.94 35.95
CA ILE A 121 23.38 -17.61 34.52
C ILE A 121 22.55 -18.66 33.80
N ALA A 122 21.55 -18.24 33.04
CA ALA A 122 20.86 -19.10 32.09
C ALA A 122 21.41 -18.87 30.68
N THR A 123 21.70 -19.94 29.95
CA THR A 123 22.02 -19.88 28.51
C THR A 123 20.90 -20.53 27.71
N ILE A 124 20.51 -19.92 26.60
CA ILE A 124 19.51 -20.46 25.67
C ILE A 124 20.17 -20.72 24.32
N GLU A 125 20.21 -21.97 23.88
CA GLU A 125 20.76 -22.35 22.59
C GLU A 125 19.75 -22.15 21.45
N ALA A 126 20.25 -21.92 20.22
CA ALA A 126 19.43 -21.63 19.05
C ALA A 126 19.74 -22.51 17.82
N GLY A 127 20.70 -23.43 17.95
CA GLY A 127 20.98 -24.41 16.89
C GLY A 127 19.80 -25.33 16.66
N MET A 128 19.46 -25.58 15.38
CA MET A 128 18.32 -26.42 15.02
C MET A 128 18.77 -27.75 14.39
N ASP A 129 18.11 -28.84 14.77
CA ASP A 129 18.40 -30.17 14.28
C ASP A 129 18.10 -30.29 12.78
N ARG A 130 19.07 -30.83 12.02
CA ARG A 130 18.97 -30.91 10.55
C ARG A 130 17.96 -31.95 10.10
N GLU A 131 17.81 -33.06 10.83
CA GLU A 131 16.84 -34.10 10.49
C GLU A 131 15.42 -33.59 10.72
N LEU A 132 15.19 -32.83 11.80
CA LEU A 132 13.93 -32.14 12.03
C LEU A 132 13.60 -31.13 10.91
N ILE A 133 14.57 -30.35 10.44
CA ILE A 133 14.35 -29.42 9.31
C ILE A 133 13.95 -30.20 8.05
N LYS A 134 14.68 -31.28 7.72
CA LYS A 134 14.39 -32.12 6.55
C LYS A 134 13.02 -32.81 6.67
N GLU A 135 12.66 -33.29 7.86
CA GLU A 135 11.35 -33.86 8.15
C GLU A 135 10.23 -32.83 7.92
N ARG A 136 10.39 -31.60 8.44
CA ARG A 136 9.40 -30.52 8.24
C ARG A 136 9.33 -30.08 6.78
N LEU A 137 10.45 -30.04 6.08
CA LEU A 137 10.51 -29.74 4.65
C LEU A 137 9.74 -30.79 3.84
N ALA A 138 9.99 -32.09 4.09
CA ALA A 138 9.29 -33.20 3.44
C ALA A 138 7.77 -33.18 3.68
N ASN A 139 7.35 -32.66 4.84
CA ASN A 139 5.94 -32.51 5.23
C ASN A 139 5.31 -31.17 4.80
N GLY A 140 6.02 -30.33 4.04
CA GLY A 140 5.49 -29.03 3.58
C GLY A 140 5.29 -27.98 4.69
N ARG A 141 6.02 -28.12 5.80
CA ARG A 141 5.96 -27.26 7.00
C ARG A 141 7.11 -26.24 7.06
N VAL A 142 7.69 -25.94 5.90
CA VAL A 142 8.73 -24.93 5.73
C VAL A 142 8.30 -24.02 4.58
N GLY A 143 8.24 -22.71 4.84
CA GLY A 143 7.87 -21.68 3.87
C GLY A 143 8.98 -20.63 3.69
N PRO A 144 8.92 -19.83 2.62
CA PRO A 144 9.89 -18.76 2.39
C PRO A 144 9.73 -17.62 3.41
N CYS A 145 10.83 -17.02 3.85
CA CYS A 145 10.83 -15.78 4.64
C CYS A 145 11.17 -14.59 3.73
N GLY A 146 10.17 -14.06 3.01
CA GLY A 146 10.37 -13.04 1.97
C GLY A 146 10.67 -13.66 0.59
N PRO A 147 11.28 -12.91 -0.35
CA PRO A 147 11.47 -13.36 -1.73
C PRO A 147 12.72 -14.26 -1.89
N VAL A 148 12.76 -15.39 -1.17
CA VAL A 148 13.80 -16.42 -1.22
C VAL A 148 13.36 -17.63 -2.06
N ASP A 149 14.30 -18.30 -2.70
CA ASP A 149 14.05 -19.56 -3.42
C ASP A 149 13.65 -20.68 -2.45
N PRO A 150 12.83 -21.66 -2.90
CA PRO A 150 12.42 -22.77 -2.05
C PRO A 150 13.61 -23.55 -1.47
N LEU A 151 13.55 -23.87 -0.18
CA LEU A 151 14.56 -24.67 0.51
C LEU A 151 14.66 -26.10 -0.05
N THR A 152 15.89 -26.60 -0.23
CA THR A 152 16.15 -28.00 -0.56
C THR A 152 16.86 -28.75 0.58
N GLU A 153 16.78 -30.08 0.61
CA GLU A 153 17.55 -30.89 1.58
C GLU A 153 19.06 -30.68 1.42
N GLN A 154 19.54 -30.48 0.19
CA GLN A 154 20.94 -30.21 -0.10
C GLN A 154 21.41 -28.89 0.53
N ASP A 155 20.56 -27.87 0.59
CA ASP A 155 20.87 -26.60 1.26
C ASP A 155 21.06 -26.81 2.76
N VAL A 156 20.21 -27.63 3.38
CA VAL A 156 20.31 -28.02 4.80
C VAL A 156 21.59 -28.81 5.07
N ASP A 157 21.90 -29.80 4.23
CA ASP A 157 23.09 -30.64 4.40
C ASP A 157 24.39 -29.85 4.18
N SER A 158 24.39 -28.90 3.23
CA SER A 158 25.57 -28.08 2.91
C SER A 158 25.80 -26.90 3.86
N ALA A 159 24.82 -26.56 4.70
CA ALA A 159 24.95 -25.48 5.66
C ALA A 159 26.08 -25.79 6.67
N VAL A 160 26.91 -24.80 6.95
CA VAL A 160 27.98 -24.86 7.95
C VAL A 160 27.39 -24.82 9.36
N ASP A 161 26.40 -23.94 9.55
CA ASP A 161 25.66 -23.77 10.79
C ASP A 161 24.22 -23.36 10.46
N VAL A 162 23.28 -23.71 11.34
CA VAL A 162 21.85 -23.37 11.19
C VAL A 162 21.32 -22.94 12.55
N VAL A 163 20.83 -21.70 12.61
CA VAL A 163 20.21 -21.12 13.80
C VAL A 163 18.73 -20.84 13.54
N ALA A 164 17.90 -21.00 14.56
CA ALA A 164 16.50 -20.65 14.54
C ALA A 164 16.25 -19.41 15.41
N GLN A 165 15.56 -18.42 14.85
CA GLN A 165 15.23 -17.17 15.52
C GLN A 165 14.08 -17.39 16.50
N MET A 166 14.41 -17.60 17.77
CA MET A 166 13.42 -17.84 18.84
C MET A 166 12.59 -16.60 19.18
N GLY A 167 11.37 -16.82 19.69
CA GLY A 167 10.51 -15.78 20.27
C GLY A 167 10.80 -15.48 21.74
N ALA A 168 9.81 -14.91 22.43
CA ALA A 168 9.92 -14.52 23.84
C ALA A 168 9.82 -15.71 24.80
N GLU A 169 9.28 -16.83 24.34
CA GLU A 169 8.87 -17.97 25.15
C GLU A 169 10.05 -18.65 25.86
N PRO A 170 11.21 -18.94 25.22
CA PRO A 170 12.37 -19.49 25.92
C PRO A 170 12.91 -18.56 27.01
N PHE A 171 12.87 -17.25 26.79
CA PHE A 171 13.28 -16.27 27.80
C PHE A 171 12.30 -16.23 28.98
N ILE A 172 10.99 -16.32 28.72
CA ILE A 172 9.97 -16.41 29.78
C ILE A 172 10.18 -17.68 30.62
N GLU A 173 10.48 -18.81 29.98
CA GLU A 173 10.78 -20.05 30.68
C GLU A 173 12.05 -19.92 31.53
N ALA A 174 13.14 -19.40 30.96
CA ALA A 174 14.39 -19.18 31.68
C ALA A 174 14.23 -18.26 32.90
N LEU A 175 13.37 -17.24 32.81
CA LEU A 175 13.07 -16.32 33.92
C LEU A 175 12.41 -17.02 35.12
N ARG A 176 11.77 -18.19 34.96
CA ARG A 176 11.13 -18.92 36.07
C ARG A 176 12.13 -19.42 37.10
N ASP A 177 13.35 -19.72 36.67
CA ASP A 177 14.44 -20.11 37.55
C ASP A 177 15.14 -18.92 38.21
N ASP A 178 14.66 -17.70 38.00
CA ASP A 178 15.18 -16.45 38.57
C ASP A 178 16.72 -16.25 38.37
N PRO A 179 17.28 -16.49 37.16
CA PRO A 179 18.71 -16.25 36.92
C PRO A 179 19.04 -14.77 37.04
N ASP A 180 20.28 -14.42 37.40
CA ASP A 180 20.78 -13.05 37.37
C ASP A 180 20.98 -12.56 35.92
N ILE A 181 21.47 -13.46 35.05
CA ILE A 181 21.84 -13.18 33.67
C ILE A 181 21.21 -14.23 32.75
N ILE A 182 20.65 -13.81 31.61
CA ILE A 182 20.23 -14.68 30.51
C ILE A 182 21.04 -14.34 29.26
N LEU A 183 21.72 -15.35 28.71
CA LEU A 183 22.46 -15.27 27.46
C LEU A 183 21.72 -16.09 26.40
N GLY A 184 20.96 -15.41 25.55
CA GLY A 184 20.21 -16.04 24.48
C GLY A 184 21.02 -16.13 23.19
N GLY A 185 20.95 -17.28 22.52
CA GLY A 185 21.36 -17.44 21.13
C GLY A 185 20.47 -16.63 20.18
N ARG A 186 20.39 -17.06 18.92
CA ARG A 186 19.65 -16.32 17.90
C ARG A 186 18.18 -16.14 18.29
N CYS A 187 17.76 -14.90 18.46
CA CYS A 187 16.40 -14.57 18.83
C CYS A 187 15.87 -13.43 17.97
N TYR A 188 14.55 -13.26 17.97
CA TYR A 188 13.96 -12.04 17.44
C TYR A 188 14.37 -10.90 18.37
N ASP A 189 14.95 -9.83 17.83
CA ASP A 189 15.60 -8.78 18.62
C ASP A 189 14.70 -8.16 19.72
N PRO A 190 13.36 -8.02 19.55
CA PRO A 190 12.46 -7.60 20.64
C PRO A 190 12.23 -8.65 21.73
N ALA A 191 12.52 -9.92 21.48
CA ALA A 191 12.09 -11.04 22.32
C ALA A 191 12.57 -10.96 23.78
N PRO A 192 13.83 -10.61 24.09
CA PRO A 192 14.26 -10.46 25.49
C PRO A 192 13.48 -9.36 26.23
N PHE A 193 13.17 -8.27 25.54
CA PHE A 193 12.37 -7.15 26.07
C PHE A 193 10.92 -7.56 26.32
N ALA A 194 10.33 -8.22 25.33
CA ALA A 194 8.96 -8.69 25.41
C ALA A 194 8.81 -9.72 26.54
N ALA A 195 9.72 -10.70 26.62
CA ALA A 195 9.75 -11.74 27.64
C ALA A 195 9.81 -11.16 29.06
N PHE A 196 10.77 -10.27 29.32
CA PHE A 196 10.90 -9.66 30.64
C PHE A 196 9.64 -8.87 31.01
N SER A 197 9.09 -8.10 30.07
CA SER A 197 7.90 -7.28 30.30
C SER A 197 6.65 -8.13 30.56
N ILE A 198 6.45 -9.20 29.78
CA ILE A 198 5.35 -10.15 29.94
C ILE A 198 5.46 -10.85 31.29
N SER A 199 6.67 -11.24 31.71
CA SER A 199 6.91 -11.85 33.04
C SER A 199 6.52 -10.93 34.21
N LYS A 200 6.44 -9.62 33.97
CA LYS A 200 6.01 -8.57 34.92
C LYS A 200 4.55 -8.16 34.76
N GLY A 201 3.77 -8.83 33.89
CA GLY A 201 2.34 -8.58 33.70
C GLY A 201 1.99 -7.48 32.70
N VAL A 202 2.94 -7.06 31.86
CA VAL A 202 2.68 -6.14 30.72
C VAL A 202 1.97 -6.90 29.59
N LEU A 203 1.03 -6.25 28.89
CA LEU A 203 0.34 -6.85 27.76
C LEU A 203 1.32 -7.15 26.60
N PRO A 204 1.19 -8.28 25.89
CA PRO A 204 2.05 -8.62 24.76
C PRO A 204 2.16 -7.51 23.70
N ASP A 205 1.04 -6.85 23.38
CA ASP A 205 0.99 -5.75 22.41
C ASP A 205 1.97 -4.61 22.73
N VAL A 206 2.07 -4.26 24.01
CA VAL A 206 2.92 -3.20 24.55
C VAL A 206 4.35 -3.68 24.64
N ALA A 207 4.54 -4.91 25.13
CA ALA A 207 5.83 -5.54 25.31
C ALA A 207 6.60 -5.67 23.99
N TRP A 208 5.93 -6.15 22.93
CA TRP A 208 6.50 -6.27 21.59
C TRP A 208 6.77 -4.92 20.94
N HIS A 209 5.86 -3.95 21.06
CA HIS A 209 6.09 -2.61 20.50
C HIS A 209 7.26 -1.89 21.19
N MET A 210 7.35 -1.99 22.52
CA MET A 210 8.50 -1.47 23.26
C MET A 210 9.79 -2.16 22.83
N GLY A 211 9.81 -3.49 22.78
CA GLY A 211 10.98 -4.25 22.37
C GLY A 211 11.48 -3.85 20.99
N LYS A 212 10.58 -3.68 20.01
CA LYS A 212 10.94 -3.24 18.66
C LYS A 212 11.67 -1.90 18.61
N ILE A 213 11.35 -0.98 19.52
CA ILE A 213 12.00 0.33 19.60
C ILE A 213 13.29 0.23 20.41
N MET A 214 13.24 -0.46 21.54
CA MET A 214 14.35 -0.57 22.49
C MET A 214 15.49 -1.49 22.02
N GLU A 215 15.25 -2.44 21.11
CA GLU A 215 16.32 -3.28 20.53
C GLU A 215 17.42 -2.43 19.89
N CYS A 216 17.04 -1.29 19.29
CA CYS A 216 17.96 -0.32 18.69
C CYS A 216 18.41 0.79 19.67
N GLY A 217 18.14 0.64 20.97
CA GLY A 217 18.49 1.60 22.01
C GLY A 217 18.04 3.03 21.70
N GLY A 218 18.95 4.00 21.88
CA GLY A 218 18.69 5.43 21.73
C GLY A 218 18.62 5.97 20.30
N ILE A 219 18.59 5.11 19.28
CA ILE A 219 18.64 5.54 17.87
C ILE A 219 17.40 6.35 17.46
N CYS A 220 16.26 6.16 18.13
CA CYS A 220 15.04 6.93 17.89
C CYS A 220 15.04 8.34 18.52
N ALA A 221 16.07 8.70 19.30
CA ALA A 221 16.19 10.02 19.89
C ALA A 221 16.65 11.08 18.87
N VAL A 222 16.42 12.35 19.19
CA VAL A 222 16.90 13.51 18.43
C VAL A 222 17.73 14.41 19.37
N PRO A 223 19.01 14.71 19.06
CA PRO A 223 19.84 14.02 18.07
C PRO A 223 19.94 12.51 18.36
N LYS A 224 20.35 11.72 17.35
CA LYS A 224 20.48 10.26 17.45
C LYS A 224 21.41 9.88 18.60
N GLY A 225 20.89 9.12 19.56
CA GLY A 225 21.60 8.69 20.76
C GLY A 225 21.96 7.21 20.77
N ARG A 226 22.38 6.72 21.94
CA ARG A 226 22.71 5.30 22.19
C ARG A 226 21.92 4.69 23.34
N SER A 227 21.84 5.37 24.47
CA SER A 227 21.30 4.80 25.71
C SER A 227 19.90 5.32 26.02
N MET A 228 18.99 4.42 26.40
CA MET A 228 17.57 4.70 26.57
C MET A 228 17.02 4.00 27.81
N ILE A 229 16.03 4.63 28.46
CA ILE A 229 15.17 4.03 29.47
C ILE A 229 13.77 3.85 28.88
N ALA A 230 13.22 2.65 29.03
CA ALA A 230 11.80 2.40 28.86
C ALA A 230 11.14 2.26 30.24
N THR A 231 10.14 3.08 30.54
CA THR A 231 9.32 2.94 31.75
C THR A 231 8.01 2.25 31.37
N MET A 232 7.82 1.04 31.88
CA MET A 232 6.77 0.10 31.49
C MET A 232 5.55 0.19 32.40
N ARG A 233 4.37 0.06 31.78
CA ARG A 233 3.07 -0.11 32.43
C ARG A 233 2.32 -1.24 31.74
N LYS A 234 1.14 -1.59 32.26
CA LYS A 234 0.32 -2.67 31.70
C LYS A 234 -0.03 -2.45 30.21
N ASP A 235 -0.40 -1.24 29.83
CA ASP A 235 -1.00 -0.88 28.51
C ASP A 235 -0.20 0.18 27.72
N SER A 236 0.95 0.64 28.24
CA SER A 236 1.75 1.73 27.67
C SER A 236 3.19 1.70 28.17
N PHE A 237 4.07 2.44 27.49
CA PHE A 237 5.45 2.66 27.93
C PHE A 237 5.96 4.06 27.58
N ASP A 238 6.91 4.57 28.35
CA ASP A 238 7.57 5.85 28.12
C ASP A 238 9.03 5.64 27.72
N LEU A 239 9.50 6.37 26.72
CA LEU A 239 10.89 6.35 26.28
C LEU A 239 11.60 7.65 26.66
N THR A 240 12.70 7.52 27.41
CA THR A 240 13.52 8.65 27.87
C THR A 240 15.01 8.38 27.58
N PRO A 241 15.67 9.16 26.71
CA PRO A 241 17.10 9.00 26.46
C PRO A 241 17.92 9.43 27.68
N LEU A 242 19.11 8.86 27.85
CA LEU A 242 19.94 9.14 29.04
C LEU A 242 20.84 10.37 28.89
N SER A 243 21.25 10.71 27.66
CA SER A 243 22.03 11.93 27.40
C SER A 243 21.21 13.18 27.68
N PRO A 244 21.75 14.21 28.37
CA PRO A 244 21.02 15.46 28.63
C PRO A 244 20.60 16.21 27.35
N ALA A 245 21.36 16.06 26.27
CA ALA A 245 21.13 16.78 25.01
C ALA A 245 20.04 16.14 24.12
N GLU A 246 19.63 14.91 24.40
CA GLU A 246 18.75 14.10 23.54
C GLU A 246 17.31 14.14 24.02
N ARG A 247 16.35 14.01 23.10
CA ARG A 247 14.91 13.84 23.40
C ARG A 247 14.26 12.80 22.51
N CYS A 248 13.23 12.13 23.01
CA CYS A 248 12.27 11.39 22.19
C CYS A 248 11.08 12.28 21.86
N THR A 249 10.75 12.41 20.57
CA THR A 249 9.56 13.11 20.09
C THR A 249 8.57 12.10 19.49
N PRO A 250 7.25 12.40 19.44
CA PRO A 250 6.30 11.55 18.75
C PRO A 250 6.75 11.14 17.35
N LEU A 251 7.25 12.12 16.58
CA LEU A 251 7.74 11.90 15.23
C LEU A 251 8.95 10.97 15.19
N SER A 252 9.95 11.17 16.06
CA SER A 252 11.19 10.39 16.03
C SER A 252 11.00 8.96 16.53
N VAL A 253 10.11 8.77 17.50
CA VAL A 253 9.73 7.44 18.01
C VAL A 253 8.90 6.68 16.97
N ALA A 254 7.89 7.32 16.37
CA ALA A 254 7.13 6.72 15.27
C ALA A 254 8.02 6.39 14.06
N ALA A 255 8.99 7.26 13.73
CA ALA A 255 9.91 7.04 12.61
C ALA A 255 10.80 5.80 12.78
N HIS A 256 10.95 5.29 14.00
CA HIS A 256 11.76 4.11 14.25
C HIS A 256 11.11 2.83 13.70
N THR A 257 9.78 2.79 13.52
CA THR A 257 9.10 1.61 12.96
C THR A 257 9.41 1.39 11.47
N LEU A 258 9.93 2.40 10.76
CA LEU A 258 10.41 2.26 9.39
C LEU A 258 11.74 1.51 9.30
N TYR A 259 12.54 1.50 10.38
CA TYR A 259 13.93 1.06 10.35
C TYR A 259 14.02 -0.47 10.18
N GLU A 260 14.66 -0.92 9.10
CA GLU A 260 14.94 -2.34 8.78
C GLU A 260 13.68 -3.21 8.70
N LYS A 261 12.56 -2.64 8.24
CA LYS A 261 11.28 -3.35 8.04
C LYS A 261 10.73 -3.11 6.65
N THR A 262 10.16 -4.15 6.04
CA THR A 262 9.44 -4.10 4.76
C THR A 262 8.33 -3.05 4.80
N ARG A 263 7.62 -2.99 5.94
CA ARG A 263 6.50 -2.09 6.20
C ARG A 263 6.61 -1.53 7.62
N PRO A 264 6.18 -0.28 7.85
CA PRO A 264 6.21 0.31 9.18
C PRO A 264 4.94 0.05 10.01
N ASP A 265 3.87 -0.47 9.40
CA ASP A 265 2.54 -0.66 9.98
C ASP A 265 2.26 -2.10 10.42
N ARG A 266 3.02 -3.07 9.89
CA ARG A 266 2.88 -4.51 10.17
C ARG A 266 4.24 -5.14 10.37
N LEU A 267 4.52 -5.59 11.59
CA LEU A 267 5.82 -6.13 11.97
C LEU A 267 5.67 -7.61 12.36
N PRO A 268 5.84 -8.56 11.41
CA PRO A 268 5.78 -9.99 11.71
C PRO A 268 6.97 -10.43 12.56
N GLY A 269 6.74 -11.40 13.43
CA GLY A 269 7.74 -12.06 14.26
C GLY A 269 7.25 -13.43 14.74
N PRO A 270 8.05 -14.15 15.55
CA PRO A 270 7.62 -15.42 16.13
C PRO A 270 6.29 -15.27 16.90
N GLY A 271 5.33 -16.15 16.60
CA GLY A 271 4.02 -16.20 17.26
C GLY A 271 2.98 -15.17 16.81
N GLY A 272 3.32 -14.18 15.97
CA GLY A 272 2.34 -13.19 15.53
C GLY A 272 2.87 -11.99 14.76
N VAL A 273 1.98 -11.05 14.49
CA VAL A 273 2.25 -9.78 13.80
C VAL A 273 1.87 -8.62 14.70
N LEU A 274 2.80 -7.70 14.92
CA LEU A 274 2.51 -6.44 15.59
C LEU A 274 1.86 -5.46 14.59
N ASP A 275 0.60 -5.11 14.85
CA ASP A 275 -0.22 -4.13 14.13
C ASP A 275 -0.17 -2.78 14.84
N LEU A 276 0.19 -1.75 14.08
CA LEU A 276 0.40 -0.38 14.57
C LEU A 276 -0.66 0.62 14.08
N ASP A 277 -1.77 0.19 13.50
CA ASP A 277 -2.82 1.09 12.96
C ASP A 277 -3.42 2.01 14.04
N HIS A 278 -3.41 1.57 15.30
CA HIS A 278 -3.93 2.29 16.45
C HIS A 278 -2.84 2.77 17.39
N ALA A 279 -1.56 2.66 16.99
CA ALA A 279 -0.45 3.14 17.79
C ALA A 279 -0.52 4.66 17.97
N ALA A 280 -0.38 5.12 19.21
CA ALA A 280 -0.36 6.52 19.58
C ALA A 280 1.00 6.90 20.17
N TYR A 281 1.47 8.10 19.83
CA TYR A 281 2.75 8.65 20.26
C TYR A 281 2.50 10.02 20.89
N GLU A 282 2.69 10.13 22.20
CA GLU A 282 2.34 11.33 22.98
C GLU A 282 3.58 11.93 23.64
N GLN A 283 3.80 13.23 23.45
CA GLN A 283 4.88 13.93 24.15
C GLN A 283 4.46 14.17 25.62
N ILE A 284 5.16 13.57 26.59
CA ILE A 284 4.84 13.69 28.02
C ILE A 284 5.67 14.78 28.69
N THR A 285 6.96 14.81 28.38
CA THR A 285 7.87 15.89 28.76
C THR A 285 8.66 16.31 27.54
N GLU A 286 9.45 17.38 27.61
CA GLU A 286 10.30 17.79 26.49
C GLU A 286 11.28 16.68 26.03
N LYS A 287 11.60 15.73 26.92
CA LYS A 287 12.54 14.63 26.69
C LYS A 287 11.88 13.27 26.44
N THR A 288 10.64 13.09 26.90
CA THR A 288 9.98 11.78 27.03
C THR A 288 8.74 11.65 26.16
N CYS A 289 8.65 10.55 25.42
CA CYS A 289 7.48 10.20 24.60
C CYS A 289 6.84 8.91 25.12
N ARG A 290 5.52 8.92 25.27
CA ARG A 290 4.70 7.76 25.58
C ARG A 290 4.22 7.09 24.31
N VAL A 291 4.15 5.76 24.36
CA VAL A 291 3.65 4.91 23.28
C VAL A 291 2.57 3.98 23.83
N SER A 292 1.48 3.81 23.07
CA SER A 292 0.35 2.92 23.42
C SER A 292 -0.42 2.49 22.16
N GLY A 293 -1.40 1.60 22.31
CA GLY A 293 -2.42 1.33 21.28
C GLY A 293 -2.05 0.33 20.18
N ALA A 294 -0.83 -0.23 20.20
CA ALA A 294 -0.48 -1.35 19.31
C ALA A 294 -1.32 -2.59 19.62
N LYS A 295 -1.37 -3.55 18.68
CA LYS A 295 -2.00 -4.86 18.85
C LYS A 295 -1.10 -5.97 18.31
N PHE A 296 -0.89 -7.02 19.09
CA PHE A 296 -0.18 -8.21 18.66
C PHE A 296 -1.20 -9.27 18.21
N ILE A 297 -1.24 -9.51 16.91
CA ILE A 297 -2.17 -10.46 16.29
C ILE A 297 -1.47 -11.81 16.21
N THR A 298 -1.95 -12.79 16.97
CA THR A 298 -1.39 -14.13 16.99
C THR A 298 -1.57 -14.83 15.64
N THR A 299 -0.54 -15.54 15.18
CA THR A 299 -0.55 -16.38 13.98
C THR A 299 -0.10 -17.80 14.35
N PRO A 300 -0.22 -18.80 13.45
CA PRO A 300 0.50 -20.06 13.64
C PRO A 300 1.97 -19.79 13.96
N TYR A 301 2.50 -20.54 14.93
CA TYR A 301 3.83 -20.25 15.46
C TYR A 301 4.89 -20.74 14.49
N GLN A 302 5.68 -19.80 13.98
CA GLN A 302 6.79 -20.06 13.07
C GLN A 302 8.05 -19.39 13.60
N VAL A 303 9.19 -20.03 13.39
CA VAL A 303 10.51 -19.42 13.63
C VAL A 303 11.28 -19.32 12.33
N LYS A 304 12.14 -18.31 12.23
CA LYS A 304 12.97 -18.10 11.05
C LYS A 304 14.27 -18.88 11.18
N LEU A 305 14.55 -19.74 10.20
CA LEU A 305 15.82 -20.43 10.01
C LEU A 305 16.80 -19.54 9.26
N GLU A 306 18.01 -19.41 9.79
CA GLU A 306 19.13 -18.74 9.15
C GLU A 306 20.31 -19.71 9.08
N GLY A 307 20.84 -19.92 7.88
CA GLY A 307 21.93 -20.87 7.65
C GLY A 307 22.73 -20.51 6.42
N VAL A 308 24.01 -20.91 6.41
CA VAL A 308 24.99 -20.46 5.42
C VAL A 308 25.86 -21.59 4.89
N THR A 309 26.18 -21.54 3.60
CA THR A 309 27.03 -22.53 2.92
C THR A 309 28.35 -21.89 2.52
N HIS A 310 29.46 -22.61 2.73
CA HIS A 310 30.79 -22.20 2.30
C HIS A 310 30.99 -22.45 0.80
N LEU A 311 31.39 -21.44 0.05
CA LEU A 311 31.57 -21.50 -1.41
C LEU A 311 33.02 -21.69 -1.85
N GLY A 312 33.98 -21.22 -1.04
CA GLY A 312 35.40 -21.20 -1.40
C GLY A 312 36.12 -20.00 -0.81
N TYR A 313 37.22 -19.58 -1.43
CA TYR A 313 38.08 -18.48 -0.99
C TYR A 313 38.05 -17.33 -2.00
N ARG A 314 38.17 -16.10 -1.49
CA ARG A 314 38.16 -14.87 -2.29
C ARG A 314 39.53 -14.20 -2.27
N THR A 315 40.00 -13.81 -3.45
CA THR A 315 41.09 -12.85 -3.61
C THR A 315 40.59 -11.67 -4.43
N ILE A 316 40.92 -10.46 -3.99
CA ILE A 316 40.54 -9.21 -4.67
C ILE A 316 41.78 -8.48 -5.17
N PHE A 317 41.62 -7.63 -6.17
CA PHE A 317 42.58 -6.61 -6.55
C PHE A 317 41.82 -5.34 -6.92
N ILE A 318 42.45 -4.17 -6.79
CA ILE A 318 41.83 -2.88 -7.12
C ILE A 318 42.83 -1.96 -7.81
N GLY A 319 42.34 -1.13 -8.72
CA GLY A 319 43.16 -0.10 -9.36
C GLY A 319 42.36 0.86 -10.23
N GLY A 320 42.95 2.02 -10.46
CA GLY A 320 42.35 3.11 -11.24
C GLY A 320 42.68 3.05 -12.72
N ILE A 321 41.77 3.54 -13.56
CA ILE A 321 41.98 3.77 -14.99
C ILE A 321 41.52 5.18 -15.32
N ARG A 322 42.39 5.95 -15.97
CA ARG A 322 42.16 7.35 -16.35
C ARG A 322 42.31 7.62 -17.85
N ASP A 323 42.75 6.63 -18.62
CA ASP A 323 42.83 6.77 -20.07
C ASP A 323 41.42 6.80 -20.68
N PRO A 324 40.97 7.93 -21.26
CA PRO A 324 39.62 8.05 -21.81
C PRO A 324 39.37 7.08 -22.99
N ILE A 325 40.42 6.68 -23.72
CA ILE A 325 40.31 5.72 -24.83
C ILE A 325 39.95 4.34 -24.28
N LEU A 326 40.61 3.93 -23.18
CA LEU A 326 40.32 2.66 -22.52
C LEU A 326 38.97 2.69 -21.78
N ILE A 327 38.68 3.78 -21.06
CA ILE A 327 37.38 3.95 -20.36
C ILE A 327 36.21 3.82 -21.34
N GLY A 328 36.31 4.40 -22.54
CA GLY A 328 35.27 4.32 -23.57
C GLY A 328 34.98 2.90 -24.09
N GLN A 329 35.84 1.92 -23.80
CA GLN A 329 35.71 0.52 -24.25
C GLN A 329 35.98 -0.49 -23.12
N ILE A 330 35.81 -0.07 -21.86
CA ILE A 330 36.23 -0.87 -20.69
C ILE A 330 35.55 -2.23 -20.63
N ASN A 331 34.26 -2.31 -20.97
CA ASN A 331 33.51 -3.56 -20.93
C ASN A 331 34.06 -4.60 -21.91
N ASP A 332 34.25 -4.20 -23.18
CA ASP A 332 34.82 -5.09 -24.20
C ASP A 332 36.27 -5.47 -23.87
N PHE A 333 37.02 -4.55 -23.27
CA PHE A 333 38.39 -4.81 -22.81
C PHE A 333 38.45 -5.87 -21.71
N LEU A 334 37.65 -5.70 -20.64
CA LEU A 334 37.61 -6.64 -19.52
C LEU A 334 37.09 -8.02 -19.93
N GLU A 335 36.18 -8.07 -20.92
CA GLU A 335 35.72 -9.34 -21.48
C GLU A 335 36.81 -10.07 -22.27
N ARG A 336 37.62 -9.36 -23.06
CA ARG A 336 38.80 -9.97 -23.71
C ARG A 336 39.82 -10.49 -22.69
N VAL A 337 40.02 -9.76 -21.58
CA VAL A 337 40.87 -10.24 -20.48
C VAL A 337 40.27 -11.49 -19.84
N ARG A 338 38.96 -11.52 -19.58
CA ARG A 338 38.25 -12.69 -19.04
C ARG A 338 38.46 -13.92 -19.95
N GLN A 339 38.26 -13.77 -21.25
CA GLN A 339 38.46 -14.86 -22.23
C GLN A 339 39.91 -15.36 -22.27
N TYR A 340 40.89 -14.46 -22.19
CA TYR A 340 42.29 -14.84 -22.09
C TYR A 340 42.58 -15.66 -20.83
N SER A 341 42.07 -15.21 -19.67
CA SER A 341 42.23 -15.93 -18.40
C SER A 341 41.50 -17.28 -18.42
N GLN A 342 40.32 -17.39 -19.05
CA GLN A 342 39.61 -18.67 -19.20
C GLN A 342 40.40 -19.71 -20.03
N ASN A 343 41.22 -19.27 -20.99
CA ASN A 343 42.10 -20.19 -21.73
C ASN A 343 43.25 -20.74 -20.86
N LEU A 344 43.68 -19.99 -19.85
CA LEU A 344 44.71 -20.41 -18.89
C LEU A 344 44.12 -21.20 -17.71
N PHE A 345 42.88 -20.91 -17.34
CA PHE A 345 42.13 -21.53 -16.25
C PHE A 345 40.77 -22.01 -16.78
N PRO A 346 40.69 -23.20 -17.40
CA PRO A 346 39.46 -23.70 -18.03
C PRO A 346 38.28 -23.84 -17.08
N GLU A 347 38.52 -23.95 -15.77
CA GLU A 347 37.51 -24.01 -14.72
C GLU A 347 36.84 -22.65 -14.41
N LEU A 348 37.46 -21.53 -14.84
CA LEU A 348 36.98 -20.19 -14.57
C LEU A 348 35.62 -19.95 -15.26
N ASP A 349 34.66 -19.45 -14.48
CA ASP A 349 33.27 -19.16 -14.88
C ASP A 349 32.46 -20.38 -15.37
N GLN A 350 32.94 -21.62 -15.16
CA GLN A 350 32.18 -22.83 -15.50
C GLN A 350 31.17 -23.23 -14.41
N SER A 351 31.32 -22.70 -13.18
CA SER A 351 30.40 -22.92 -12.07
C SER A 351 30.52 -21.81 -11.03
N GLU A 352 29.59 -21.74 -10.06
CA GLU A 352 29.67 -20.79 -8.94
C GLU A 352 30.91 -20.97 -8.06
N LYS A 353 31.58 -22.12 -8.13
CA LYS A 353 32.75 -22.45 -7.31
C LYS A 353 34.04 -21.80 -7.79
N CYS A 354 34.11 -21.40 -9.06
CA CYS A 354 35.27 -20.70 -9.64
C CYS A 354 34.79 -19.61 -10.59
N ARG A 355 34.90 -18.34 -10.19
CA ARG A 355 34.35 -17.22 -10.97
C ARG A 355 35.12 -15.91 -10.80
N LEU A 356 35.09 -15.09 -11.84
CA LEU A 356 35.68 -13.74 -11.86
C LEU A 356 34.59 -12.69 -12.03
N ILE A 357 34.62 -11.67 -11.16
CA ILE A 357 33.70 -10.54 -11.17
C ILE A 357 34.51 -9.24 -11.22
N TYR A 358 34.04 -8.29 -12.02
CA TYR A 358 34.59 -6.94 -12.07
C TYR A 358 33.57 -5.95 -11.52
N HIS A 359 33.99 -5.19 -10.51
CA HIS A 359 33.24 -4.07 -9.94
C HIS A 359 33.83 -2.76 -10.48
N ILE A 360 33.03 -1.97 -11.20
CA ILE A 360 33.51 -0.75 -11.88
C ILE A 360 32.93 0.49 -11.21
N TYR A 361 33.65 1.03 -10.22
CA TYR A 361 33.30 2.28 -9.57
C TYR A 361 33.53 3.47 -10.51
N GLY A 362 32.60 4.42 -10.51
CA GLY A 362 32.50 5.49 -11.50
C GLY A 362 31.58 5.16 -12.68
N GLN A 363 31.20 3.89 -12.84
CA GLN A 363 30.19 3.47 -13.84
C GLN A 363 28.92 2.96 -13.15
N ASN A 364 28.97 1.79 -12.52
CA ASN A 364 27.82 1.19 -11.83
C ASN A 364 28.22 0.34 -10.60
N GLY A 365 29.45 0.45 -10.08
CA GLY A 365 29.96 -0.38 -8.99
C GLY A 365 29.23 -0.26 -7.64
N VAL A 366 28.22 0.59 -7.52
CA VAL A 366 27.36 0.73 -6.31
C VAL A 366 25.94 0.23 -6.55
N MET A 367 25.31 0.65 -7.66
CA MET A 367 23.91 0.34 -7.99
C MET A 367 23.77 -0.91 -8.89
N GLY A 368 24.83 -1.28 -9.62
CA GLY A 368 24.87 -2.39 -10.58
C GLY A 368 23.74 -2.34 -11.62
N PRO A 369 22.83 -3.34 -11.68
CA PRO A 369 21.72 -3.38 -12.62
C PRO A 369 20.66 -2.30 -12.29
N LEU A 370 20.65 -1.77 -11.07
CA LEU A 370 19.76 -0.69 -10.68
C LEU A 370 20.23 0.68 -11.19
N GLU A 371 21.45 0.78 -11.75
CA GLU A 371 22.03 2.05 -12.19
C GLU A 371 21.34 2.59 -13.45
N SER A 372 20.48 3.59 -13.29
CA SER A 372 19.74 4.18 -14.42
C SER A 372 20.53 5.26 -15.18
N GLU A 373 21.58 5.84 -14.57
CA GLU A 373 22.38 6.88 -15.21
C GLU A 373 23.50 6.31 -16.07
N LYS A 374 23.62 6.80 -17.31
CA LYS A 374 24.68 6.42 -18.24
C LYS A 374 25.52 7.63 -18.58
N SER A 375 26.66 7.78 -17.91
CA SER A 375 27.64 8.83 -18.20
C SER A 375 29.03 8.22 -18.36
N THR A 376 29.88 8.85 -19.19
CA THR A 376 31.28 8.44 -19.30
C THR A 376 32.08 9.13 -18.19
N PRO A 377 32.62 8.38 -17.23
CA PRO A 377 33.38 8.96 -16.14
C PRO A 377 34.76 9.45 -16.61
N HIS A 378 35.29 10.46 -15.92
CA HIS A 378 36.66 10.94 -16.12
C HIS A 378 37.73 9.95 -15.60
N GLU A 379 37.36 9.16 -14.59
CA GLU A 379 38.21 8.17 -13.94
C GLU A 379 37.33 7.04 -13.40
N ILE A 380 37.79 5.79 -13.52
CA ILE A 380 37.12 4.62 -12.95
C ILE A 380 38.07 3.86 -12.04
N ALA A 381 37.51 3.14 -11.07
CA ALA A 381 38.24 2.10 -10.34
C ALA A 381 37.65 0.74 -10.67
N VAL A 382 38.51 -0.19 -11.10
CA VAL A 382 38.14 -1.59 -11.32
C VAL A 382 38.62 -2.38 -10.11
N MET A 383 37.68 -3.00 -9.41
CA MET A 383 37.96 -4.00 -8.39
C MET A 383 37.60 -5.37 -8.96
N GLY A 384 38.61 -6.21 -9.18
CA GLY A 384 38.40 -7.61 -9.52
C GLY A 384 38.20 -8.45 -8.28
N GLU A 385 37.24 -9.36 -8.32
CA GLU A 385 36.94 -10.34 -7.30
C GLU A 385 36.99 -11.74 -7.92
N VAL A 386 37.88 -12.59 -7.42
CA VAL A 386 37.97 -13.99 -7.82
C VAL A 386 37.57 -14.87 -6.66
N VAL A 387 36.63 -15.78 -6.89
CA VAL A 387 36.29 -16.85 -5.95
C VAL A 387 36.70 -18.18 -6.55
N ALA A 388 37.38 -19.03 -5.77
CA ALA A 388 37.82 -20.36 -6.17
C ALA A 388 37.76 -21.36 -5.00
N PRO A 389 37.82 -22.69 -5.25
CA PRO A 389 37.78 -23.70 -4.19
C PRO A 389 38.95 -23.63 -3.19
N THR A 390 40.10 -23.06 -3.59
CA THR A 390 41.28 -22.89 -2.74
C THR A 390 41.79 -21.45 -2.79
N SER A 391 42.40 -20.98 -1.69
CA SER A 391 43.02 -19.64 -1.62
C SER A 391 44.16 -19.46 -2.62
N GLU A 392 44.90 -20.53 -2.93
CA GLU A 392 46.00 -20.50 -3.90
C GLU A 392 45.49 -20.29 -5.32
N LEU A 393 44.41 -20.99 -5.70
CA LEU A 393 43.82 -20.86 -7.03
C LEU A 393 43.16 -19.48 -7.21
N SER A 394 42.41 -18.99 -6.20
CA SER A 394 41.82 -17.65 -6.28
C SER A 394 42.89 -16.58 -6.46
N HIS A 395 44.02 -16.72 -5.75
CA HIS A 395 45.14 -15.79 -5.82
C HIS A 395 45.84 -15.84 -7.17
N THR A 396 46.08 -17.04 -7.70
CA THR A 396 46.77 -17.26 -8.98
C THR A 396 45.96 -16.69 -10.14
N ILE A 397 44.65 -16.91 -10.15
CA ILE A 397 43.74 -16.32 -11.15
C ILE A 397 43.69 -14.79 -10.98
N ALA A 398 43.53 -14.27 -9.76
CA ALA A 398 43.49 -12.82 -9.51
C ALA A 398 44.78 -12.13 -9.98
N ASN A 399 45.94 -12.73 -9.73
CA ASN A 399 47.23 -12.23 -10.18
C ASN A 399 47.34 -12.20 -11.70
N ASN A 400 46.93 -13.27 -12.38
CA ASN A 400 46.91 -13.34 -13.84
C ASN A 400 45.97 -12.29 -14.45
N VAL A 401 44.75 -12.16 -13.93
CA VAL A 401 43.74 -11.21 -14.42
C VAL A 401 44.26 -9.78 -14.26
N ARG A 402 44.74 -9.41 -13.06
CA ARG A 402 45.28 -8.07 -12.81
C ARG A 402 46.49 -7.78 -13.71
N ALA A 403 47.43 -8.73 -13.84
CA ALA A 403 48.58 -8.58 -14.74
C ALA A 403 48.14 -8.39 -16.19
N SER A 404 47.11 -9.13 -16.62
CA SER A 404 46.51 -8.99 -17.93
C SER A 404 45.91 -7.60 -18.10
N ILE A 405 45.09 -7.10 -17.17
CA ILE A 405 44.54 -5.73 -17.23
C ILE A 405 45.64 -4.68 -17.41
N LEU A 406 46.77 -4.82 -16.70
CA LEU A 406 47.90 -3.89 -16.78
C LEU A 406 48.59 -3.87 -18.16
N HIS A 407 48.61 -5.00 -18.88
CA HIS A 407 49.44 -5.20 -20.08
C HIS A 407 48.68 -5.52 -21.38
N PHE A 408 47.37 -5.82 -21.32
CA PHE A 408 46.61 -6.22 -22.49
C PHE A 408 46.46 -5.05 -23.49
N PRO A 409 46.60 -5.29 -24.81
CA PRO A 409 46.41 -4.24 -25.79
C PRO A 409 44.93 -3.90 -26.01
N TYR A 410 44.65 -2.68 -26.48
CA TYR A 410 43.30 -2.27 -26.89
C TYR A 410 43.32 -1.36 -28.13
N PRO A 411 42.25 -1.36 -28.93
CA PRO A 411 42.10 -0.48 -30.08
C PRO A 411 42.34 1.00 -29.75
N GLY A 412 43.21 1.65 -30.53
CA GLY A 412 43.52 3.07 -30.37
C GLY A 412 44.48 3.39 -29.20
N GLN A 413 45.10 2.37 -28.59
CA GLN A 413 46.07 2.56 -27.51
C GLN A 413 47.23 3.47 -27.93
N VAL A 414 47.41 4.57 -27.20
CA VAL A 414 48.53 5.52 -27.37
C VAL A 414 49.61 5.27 -26.33
N ALA A 415 49.21 5.02 -25.07
CA ALA A 415 50.12 4.62 -24.00
C ALA A 415 50.40 3.11 -24.10
N THR A 416 51.61 2.73 -24.48
CA THR A 416 51.97 1.32 -24.74
C THR A 416 52.17 0.49 -23.49
N THR A 417 52.16 1.10 -22.30
CA THR A 417 52.22 0.43 -20.99
C THR A 417 51.41 1.20 -19.95
N GLY A 418 50.99 0.52 -18.88
CA GLY A 418 50.44 1.19 -17.69
C GLY A 418 48.93 1.43 -17.70
N ASN A 419 48.14 0.45 -18.15
CA ASN A 419 46.67 0.57 -18.21
C ASN A 419 45.98 0.68 -16.83
N PHE A 420 46.67 0.28 -15.76
CA PHE A 420 46.07 0.03 -14.46
C PHE A 420 46.93 0.58 -13.32
N ALA A 421 46.38 1.56 -12.58
CA ALA A 421 47.06 2.17 -11.44
C ALA A 421 46.72 1.44 -10.14
N SER A 422 47.57 0.50 -9.72
CA SER A 422 47.39 -0.27 -8.48
C SER A 422 47.85 0.52 -7.24
N PRO A 423 47.00 0.71 -6.21
CA PRO A 423 47.33 1.52 -5.03
C PRO A 423 48.00 0.74 -3.89
N LEU A 424 48.04 -0.60 -3.96
CA LEU A 424 48.51 -1.47 -2.87
C LEU A 424 49.72 -2.31 -3.30
N SER A 425 50.58 -2.65 -2.34
CA SER A 425 51.64 -3.66 -2.47
C SER A 425 51.60 -4.55 -1.21
N PRO A 426 51.27 -5.85 -1.32
CA PRO A 426 50.98 -6.60 -2.56
C PRO A 426 49.72 -6.11 -3.28
N HIS A 427 49.64 -6.34 -4.59
CA HIS A 427 48.56 -5.82 -5.45
C HIS A 427 47.25 -6.61 -5.31
N GLU A 428 47.34 -7.88 -4.94
CA GLU A 428 46.23 -8.79 -4.65
C GLU A 428 46.10 -8.98 -3.12
N GLN A 429 44.86 -9.04 -2.63
CA GLN A 429 44.58 -9.24 -1.20
C GLN A 429 43.64 -10.41 -1.01
N ASP A 430 44.02 -11.34 -0.14
CA ASP A 430 43.16 -12.44 0.24
C ASP A 430 42.06 -11.92 1.19
N ALA A 431 40.81 -12.05 0.75
CA ALA A 431 39.62 -11.64 1.50
C ALA A 431 39.02 -12.78 2.35
N GLY A 432 39.59 -13.98 2.25
CA GLY A 432 39.23 -15.15 3.08
C GLY A 432 38.08 -15.98 2.52
N GLY A 433 37.46 -16.78 3.40
CA GLY A 433 36.34 -17.67 3.04
C GLY A 433 35.09 -16.89 2.63
N VAL A 434 34.37 -17.43 1.64
CA VAL A 434 33.15 -16.87 1.08
C VAL A 434 31.97 -17.75 1.43
N PHE A 435 30.87 -17.11 1.80
CA PHE A 435 29.65 -17.79 2.22
C PHE A 435 28.45 -17.20 1.48
N LYS A 436 27.39 -17.98 1.36
CA LYS A 436 26.05 -17.50 0.96
C LYS A 436 25.02 -17.97 1.98
N PHE A 437 23.93 -17.21 2.14
CA PHE A 437 22.75 -17.73 2.82
C PHE A 437 22.19 -18.91 2.02
N SER A 438 22.03 -20.05 2.68
CA SER A 438 21.38 -21.25 2.15
C SER A 438 20.02 -21.50 2.82
N LEU A 439 19.83 -21.00 4.04
CA LEU A 439 18.55 -21.01 4.73
C LEU A 439 18.17 -19.58 5.13
N TYR A 440 16.97 -19.17 4.73
CA TYR A 440 16.27 -17.98 5.19
C TYR A 440 14.76 -18.21 5.12
N HIS A 441 14.27 -19.18 5.90
CA HIS A 441 12.95 -19.78 5.75
C HIS A 441 12.18 -19.77 7.06
N LEU A 442 10.85 -19.81 7.01
CA LEU A 442 10.00 -20.00 8.18
C LEU A 442 9.71 -21.49 8.36
N VAL A 443 9.86 -22.01 9.57
CA VAL A 443 9.49 -23.39 9.92
C VAL A 443 8.35 -23.38 10.94
N ASP A 444 7.33 -24.20 10.70
CA ASP A 444 6.21 -24.35 11.62
C ASP A 444 6.62 -25.13 12.86
N LEU A 445 6.26 -24.60 14.02
CA LEU A 445 6.40 -25.28 15.30
C LEU A 445 5.07 -25.90 15.74
N ASN A 446 5.15 -27.05 16.41
CA ASN A 446 4.05 -27.61 17.19
C ASN A 446 3.95 -26.86 18.53
N GLU A 447 2.79 -26.94 19.17
CA GLU A 447 2.60 -26.41 20.52
C GLU A 447 3.63 -27.03 21.51
N GLY A 448 4.32 -26.18 22.26
CA GLY A 448 5.41 -26.54 23.17
C GLY A 448 6.80 -26.49 22.53
N GLU A 449 6.91 -26.61 21.20
CA GLU A 449 8.21 -26.55 20.49
C GLU A 449 8.84 -25.16 20.53
N GLU A 450 8.05 -24.10 20.74
CA GLU A 450 8.52 -22.74 20.95
C GLU A 450 9.44 -22.59 22.16
N THR A 451 9.45 -23.56 23.07
CA THR A 451 10.38 -23.64 24.20
C THR A 451 11.28 -24.88 24.12
N SER A 452 10.74 -26.06 23.80
CA SER A 452 11.50 -27.32 23.89
C SER A 452 12.63 -27.44 22.84
N LEU A 453 12.53 -26.73 21.71
CA LEU A 453 13.58 -26.71 20.69
C LEU A 453 14.73 -25.75 21.01
N PHE A 454 14.63 -24.98 22.09
CA PHE A 454 15.62 -23.99 22.52
C PHE A 454 16.13 -24.35 23.92
N PRO A 455 17.11 -25.28 24.03
CA PRO A 455 17.57 -25.79 25.31
C PRO A 455 18.06 -24.69 26.25
N ILE A 456 17.57 -24.73 27.49
CA ILE A 456 17.96 -23.81 28.57
C ILE A 456 18.89 -24.56 29.53
N GLN A 457 20.06 -23.99 29.79
CA GLN A 457 21.00 -24.53 30.77
C GLN A 457 21.29 -23.49 31.85
N ILE A 458 21.31 -23.94 33.11
CA ILE A 458 21.63 -23.10 34.26
C ILE A 458 23.06 -23.35 34.71
N HIS A 459 23.83 -22.27 34.82
CA HIS A 459 25.22 -22.26 35.23
C HIS A 459 25.35 -21.47 36.53
N GLN A 460 26.12 -22.00 37.48
CA GLN A 460 26.52 -21.28 38.67
C GLN A 460 27.96 -20.81 38.48
N VAL A 461 28.15 -19.51 38.29
CA VAL A 461 29.49 -18.91 38.21
C VAL A 461 29.82 -18.33 39.58
N SER A 462 30.93 -18.75 40.17
CA SER A 462 31.42 -18.28 41.46
C SER A 462 32.89 -17.91 41.34
N SER A 463 33.28 -16.75 41.88
CA SER A 463 34.67 -16.34 41.92
C SER A 463 35.44 -17.02 43.05
N SER A 464 36.71 -17.35 42.81
CA SER A 464 37.64 -17.77 43.86
C SER A 464 38.18 -16.61 44.73
N GLN A 465 37.93 -15.36 44.31
CA GLN A 465 38.34 -14.16 45.04
C GLN A 465 37.36 -13.81 46.17
N THR A 466 37.88 -13.38 47.32
CA THR A 466 37.09 -13.13 48.54
C THR A 466 36.49 -11.73 48.67
N LEU A 467 36.91 -10.75 47.86
CA LEU A 467 36.43 -9.36 47.92
C LEU A 467 36.05 -8.88 46.52
N ALA A 468 34.76 -8.64 46.29
CA ALA A 468 34.27 -8.08 45.04
C ALA A 468 34.72 -6.63 44.86
N THR A 469 35.11 -6.26 43.64
CA THR A 469 35.49 -4.88 43.31
C THR A 469 34.33 -3.92 43.64
N PRO A 470 34.58 -2.77 44.31
CA PRO A 470 33.54 -1.79 44.61
C PRO A 470 32.86 -1.26 43.33
N VAL A 471 31.56 -1.00 43.39
CA VAL A 471 30.83 -0.32 42.30
C VAL A 471 31.45 1.04 42.02
N PRO A 472 31.63 1.43 40.74
CA PRO A 472 31.88 2.81 40.39
C PRO A 472 30.73 3.71 40.90
N ILE A 473 30.97 4.47 41.96
CA ILE A 473 29.99 5.44 42.47
C ILE A 473 30.07 6.69 41.60
N MET A 474 29.01 6.99 40.84
CA MET A 474 28.91 8.24 40.11
C MET A 474 28.95 9.43 41.08
N GLU A 475 29.88 10.35 40.86
CA GLU A 475 30.01 11.59 41.64
C GLU A 475 28.73 12.43 41.59
N ASP A 476 28.36 13.02 42.72
CA ASP A 476 27.14 13.87 42.82
C ASP A 476 27.18 15.08 41.88
N LYS A 477 28.38 15.58 41.57
CA LYS A 477 28.58 16.66 40.61
C LYS A 477 28.15 16.21 39.20
N THR A 478 28.72 15.11 38.70
CA THR A 478 28.38 14.54 37.39
C THR A 478 26.90 14.16 37.29
N PHE A 479 26.33 13.58 38.36
CA PHE A 479 24.90 13.29 38.41
C PHE A 479 24.05 14.56 38.21
N LYS A 480 24.36 15.64 38.94
CA LYS A 480 23.64 16.92 38.81
C LYS A 480 23.85 17.57 37.45
N GLU A 481 25.03 17.45 36.85
CA GLU A 481 25.31 17.98 35.51
C GLU A 481 24.47 17.25 34.44
N LEU A 482 24.36 15.93 34.50
CA LEU A 482 23.52 15.15 33.59
C LEU A 482 22.02 15.37 33.85
N ASP A 483 21.62 15.58 35.11
CA ASP A 483 20.22 15.79 35.47
C ASP A 483 19.69 17.18 35.09
N ASN A 484 20.56 18.20 35.15
CA ASN A 484 20.23 19.59 34.81
C ASN A 484 20.72 20.00 33.41
N GLY A 485 21.27 19.07 32.63
CA GLY A 485 21.81 19.38 31.31
C GLY A 485 20.73 19.83 30.33
N GLU A 486 21.12 20.70 29.40
CA GLU A 486 20.20 21.31 28.43
C GLU A 486 20.01 20.44 27.20
N LEU A 487 18.77 20.41 26.69
CA LEU A 487 18.45 19.71 25.46
C LEU A 487 19.00 20.45 24.25
N ALA A 488 19.47 19.70 23.25
CA ALA A 488 19.84 20.29 21.96
C ALA A 488 18.61 20.95 21.31
N PRO A 489 18.76 22.11 20.63
CA PRO A 489 17.66 22.78 19.97
C PRO A 489 17.11 21.95 18.80
N LEU A 490 15.80 21.91 18.66
CA LEU A 490 15.17 21.34 17.46
C LEU A 490 15.35 22.32 16.29
N THR A 491 15.84 21.80 15.16
CA THR A 491 15.97 22.55 13.91
C THR A 491 15.01 21.97 12.88
N THR A 492 14.20 22.84 12.29
CA THR A 492 13.42 22.51 11.10
C THR A 492 14.21 22.86 9.85
N LYS A 493 13.98 22.13 8.76
CA LYS A 493 14.58 22.42 7.47
C LYS A 493 13.88 23.61 6.81
N ASP A 494 14.65 24.55 6.27
CA ASP A 494 14.12 25.61 5.42
C ASP A 494 13.63 25.03 4.10
N VAL A 495 12.40 25.37 3.73
CA VAL A 495 11.68 24.74 2.61
C VAL A 495 11.55 25.75 1.47
N PRO A 496 12.11 25.48 0.28
CA PRO A 496 11.95 26.35 -0.88
C PRO A 496 10.49 26.42 -1.34
N ASP A 497 10.01 27.60 -1.73
CA ASP A 497 8.66 27.85 -2.24
C ASP A 497 8.49 27.55 -3.74
N HIS A 498 9.57 27.29 -4.46
CA HIS A 498 9.60 26.95 -5.89
C HIS A 498 9.77 25.43 -6.13
N ASN A 499 9.67 25.01 -7.40
CA ASN A 499 9.96 23.63 -7.81
C ASN A 499 11.38 23.25 -7.37
N THR A 500 11.55 22.16 -6.63
CA THR A 500 12.86 21.81 -6.08
C THR A 500 13.02 20.29 -5.97
N GLY A 501 14.26 19.83 -5.85
CA GLY A 501 14.55 18.41 -5.67
C GLY A 501 14.11 17.92 -4.28
N LEU A 502 13.73 16.65 -4.18
CA LEU A 502 13.25 16.02 -2.94
C LEU A 502 14.25 16.18 -1.78
N LYS A 503 15.56 16.16 -2.05
CA LYS A 503 16.62 16.39 -1.06
C LYS A 503 16.53 17.76 -0.37
N ASN A 504 15.89 18.75 -0.97
CA ASN A 504 15.71 20.08 -0.39
C ASN A 504 14.44 20.16 0.47
N LEU A 505 13.56 19.16 0.40
CA LEU A 505 12.30 19.10 1.16
C LEU A 505 12.40 18.10 2.32
N ALA A 506 12.92 16.90 2.06
CA ALA A 506 13.02 15.85 3.06
C ALA A 506 14.11 16.14 4.08
N ARG A 507 13.86 15.81 5.35
CA ARG A 507 14.87 15.87 6.41
C ARG A 507 15.81 14.68 6.32
N ILE A 508 15.26 13.50 6.01
CA ILE A 508 16.00 12.25 5.84
C ILE A 508 15.57 11.62 4.52
N ILE A 509 16.54 11.22 3.71
CA ILE A 509 16.36 10.28 2.60
C ILE A 509 17.42 9.21 2.82
N ARG A 510 17.01 7.96 3.00
CA ARG A 510 17.95 6.88 3.24
C ARG A 510 17.48 5.61 2.56
N SER A 511 18.43 4.72 2.34
CA SER A 511 18.18 3.35 1.94
C SER A 511 18.82 2.42 2.97
N LYS A 512 18.22 1.25 3.16
CA LYS A 512 18.69 0.25 4.12
C LYS A 512 18.16 -1.13 3.76
N ASN A 513 18.90 -2.19 4.08
CA ASN A 513 18.42 -3.56 3.99
C ASN A 513 17.21 -3.82 4.92
N SER A 514 16.34 -4.75 4.52
CA SER A 514 15.29 -5.35 5.37
C SER A 514 15.43 -6.87 5.22
N GLY A 515 16.28 -7.45 6.05
CA GLY A 515 16.81 -8.79 5.79
C GLY A 515 17.66 -8.87 4.50
N PRO A 516 18.02 -10.08 4.08
CA PRO A 516 19.01 -10.30 3.02
C PRO A 516 18.45 -10.15 1.60
N PHE A 517 17.13 -10.15 1.40
CA PHE A 517 16.52 -10.15 0.08
C PHE A 517 15.70 -8.89 -0.25
N GLU A 518 15.60 -7.93 0.67
CA GLU A 518 14.82 -6.71 0.46
C GLU A 518 15.67 -5.45 0.69
N MET A 519 15.38 -4.42 -0.10
CA MET A 519 15.97 -3.09 -0.02
C MET A 519 14.86 -2.09 0.28
N THR A 520 15.06 -1.26 1.28
CA THR A 520 14.07 -0.26 1.68
C THR A 520 14.58 1.16 1.46
N PHE A 521 13.65 2.07 1.20
CA PHE A 521 13.86 3.49 1.01
C PHE A 521 12.91 4.25 1.93
N ASP A 522 13.47 5.10 2.79
CA ASP A 522 12.70 5.94 3.69
C ASP A 522 12.94 7.42 3.35
N VAL A 523 11.85 8.16 3.18
CA VAL A 523 11.87 9.62 3.04
C VAL A 523 11.04 10.21 4.17
N MET A 524 11.65 11.01 5.04
CA MET A 524 11.01 11.57 6.25
C MET A 524 11.05 13.09 6.24
N PHE A 525 9.99 13.71 6.74
CA PHE A 525 9.82 15.16 6.78
C PHE A 525 9.66 15.62 8.24
N ASP A 526 10.19 16.81 8.57
CA ASP A 526 10.04 17.41 9.90
C ASP A 526 8.77 18.28 10.02
N GLN A 527 8.07 18.51 8.90
CA GLN A 527 6.93 19.42 8.81
C GLN A 527 5.79 18.82 7.98
N LYS A 528 4.58 18.84 8.54
CA LYS A 528 3.37 18.24 7.92
C LYS A 528 3.05 18.82 6.55
N HIS A 529 3.16 20.14 6.37
CA HIS A 529 2.85 20.79 5.10
C HIS A 529 3.82 20.39 3.97
N VAL A 530 5.08 20.06 4.30
CA VAL A 530 6.08 19.58 3.33
C VAL A 530 5.79 18.15 2.93
N TYR A 531 5.50 17.31 3.92
CA TYR A 531 5.01 15.94 3.69
C TYR A 531 3.79 15.95 2.77
N ASP A 532 2.80 16.83 3.04
CA ASP A 532 1.59 16.94 2.22
C ASP A 532 1.88 17.46 0.82
N ARG A 533 2.81 18.41 0.67
CA ARG A 533 3.30 18.86 -0.66
C ARG A 533 3.83 17.70 -1.48
N VAL A 534 4.70 16.86 -0.90
CA VAL A 534 5.25 15.71 -1.61
C VAL A 534 4.17 14.67 -1.90
N LYS A 535 3.35 14.33 -0.90
CA LYS A 535 2.24 13.37 -1.03
C LYS A 535 1.26 13.75 -2.14
N THR A 536 0.83 15.01 -2.17
CA THR A 536 -0.14 15.50 -3.16
C THR A 536 0.47 15.72 -4.55
N SER A 537 1.80 15.91 -4.65
CA SER A 537 2.47 16.02 -5.95
C SER A 537 2.50 14.72 -6.75
N ASN A 538 2.25 13.58 -6.11
CA ASN A 538 2.23 12.24 -6.71
C ASN A 538 3.51 11.90 -7.50
N VAL A 539 4.67 12.33 -7.00
CA VAL A 539 5.98 12.07 -7.63
C VAL A 539 6.62 10.75 -7.19
N LEU A 540 6.23 10.21 -6.02
CA LEU A 540 6.74 8.96 -5.45
C LEU A 540 5.80 7.79 -5.77
N THR A 541 5.70 7.42 -7.05
CA THR A 541 4.82 6.35 -7.56
C THR A 541 5.62 5.10 -7.95
N ASN A 542 4.96 3.95 -8.15
CA ASN A 542 5.62 2.75 -8.66
C ASN A 542 6.32 3.01 -9.99
N GLU A 543 5.70 3.74 -10.92
CA GLU A 543 6.31 4.11 -12.20
C GLU A 543 7.60 4.93 -12.05
N THR A 544 7.65 5.82 -11.05
CA THR A 544 8.88 6.54 -10.72
C THR A 544 9.96 5.59 -10.23
N ILE A 545 9.63 4.65 -9.34
CA ILE A 545 10.60 3.69 -8.78
C ILE A 545 11.12 2.74 -9.85
N LYS A 546 10.25 2.17 -10.69
CA LYS A 546 10.62 1.33 -11.83
C LYS A 546 11.63 2.03 -12.74
N LYS A 547 11.38 3.31 -13.05
CA LYS A 547 12.30 4.11 -13.88
C LYS A 547 13.65 4.37 -13.20
N LEU A 548 13.64 4.73 -11.92
CA LEU A 548 14.88 5.10 -11.20
C LEU A 548 15.79 3.91 -10.91
N TYR A 549 15.20 2.74 -10.66
CA TYR A 549 15.89 1.54 -10.20
C TYR A 549 15.90 0.40 -11.22
N GLN A 550 15.31 0.57 -12.41
CA GLN A 550 15.21 -0.49 -13.43
C GLN A 550 14.60 -1.80 -12.91
N VAL A 551 13.51 -1.66 -12.15
CA VAL A 551 12.77 -2.79 -11.57
C VAL A 551 11.37 -2.89 -12.19
N GLU A 552 10.70 -4.03 -12.01
CA GLU A 552 9.33 -4.25 -12.46
C GLU A 552 8.32 -4.09 -11.31
N ASP A 553 7.01 -4.10 -11.63
CA ASP A 553 5.96 -3.94 -10.60
C ASP A 553 6.00 -5.04 -9.53
N GLU A 554 6.38 -6.27 -9.91
CA GLU A 554 6.49 -7.42 -9.01
C GLU A 554 7.67 -7.32 -8.03
N ASP A 555 8.68 -6.50 -8.35
CA ASP A 555 9.81 -6.23 -7.47
C ASP A 555 9.47 -5.21 -6.39
N ILE A 556 8.40 -4.42 -6.54
CA ILE A 556 7.99 -3.40 -5.56
C ILE A 556 7.05 -4.03 -4.53
N LEU A 557 7.62 -4.45 -3.40
CA LEU A 557 6.91 -5.11 -2.31
C LEU A 557 6.02 -4.15 -1.51
N THR A 558 6.43 -2.89 -1.37
CA THR A 558 5.67 -1.86 -0.66
C THR A 558 6.00 -0.49 -1.24
N ASN A 559 4.99 0.36 -1.40
CA ASN A 559 5.16 1.78 -1.71
C ASN A 559 4.01 2.56 -1.05
N MET A 560 4.29 3.24 0.05
CA MET A 560 3.26 3.82 0.88
C MET A 560 3.73 5.06 1.63
N TYR A 561 2.77 5.91 1.97
CA TYR A 561 2.96 6.97 2.93
C TYR A 561 2.56 6.49 4.34
N PHE A 562 3.38 6.84 5.33
CA PHE A 562 3.18 6.52 6.74
C PHE A 562 3.09 7.83 7.55
N GLU A 563 1.85 8.21 7.88
CA GLU A 563 1.54 9.50 8.52
C GLU A 563 2.11 9.69 9.93
N PRO A 564 2.12 8.68 10.83
CA PRO A 564 2.64 8.85 12.19
C PRO A 564 4.09 9.37 12.22
N ALA A 565 4.89 9.00 11.23
CA ALA A 565 6.28 9.42 11.09
C ALA A 565 6.50 10.54 10.05
N LEU A 566 5.44 11.10 9.47
CA LEU A 566 5.51 12.00 8.31
C LEU A 566 6.49 11.46 7.26
N ALA A 567 6.28 10.20 6.85
CA ALA A 567 7.25 9.49 6.04
C ALA A 567 6.62 8.84 4.80
N TRP A 568 7.47 8.55 3.83
CA TRP A 568 7.20 7.67 2.71
C TRP A 568 8.16 6.48 2.79
N LYS A 569 7.64 5.28 2.55
CA LYS A 569 8.35 4.00 2.56
C LYS A 569 8.18 3.34 1.20
N CYS A 570 9.29 2.93 0.61
CA CYS A 570 9.29 1.96 -0.49
C CYS A 570 10.20 0.78 -0.13
N THR A 571 9.77 -0.42 -0.48
CA THR A 571 10.56 -1.63 -0.33
C THR A 571 10.54 -2.37 -1.65
N ILE A 572 11.72 -2.72 -2.16
CA ILE A 572 11.91 -3.49 -3.38
C ILE A 572 12.65 -4.81 -3.07
N LYS A 573 12.45 -5.81 -3.93
CA LYS A 573 13.30 -7.00 -3.97
C LYS A 573 14.73 -6.60 -4.33
N ARG A 574 15.73 -7.17 -3.66
CA ARG A 574 17.13 -6.98 -4.02
C ARG A 574 17.46 -7.78 -5.28
N PRO A 575 18.26 -7.23 -6.21
CA PRO A 575 18.79 -8.01 -7.34
C PRO A 575 19.68 -9.17 -6.89
N TRP A 576 20.28 -9.05 -5.70
CA TRP A 576 21.14 -10.07 -5.11
C TRP A 576 20.90 -10.19 -3.60
N ALA A 577 21.08 -11.40 -3.10
CA ALA A 577 21.10 -11.64 -1.66
C ALA A 577 22.25 -10.87 -1.01
N GLN A 578 21.99 -10.25 0.13
CA GLN A 578 22.94 -9.52 0.94
C GLN A 578 24.22 -10.32 1.21
N GLY A 579 25.38 -9.73 0.92
CA GLY A 579 26.68 -10.33 1.20
C GLY A 579 27.01 -11.56 0.35
N SER A 580 26.18 -11.88 -0.66
CA SER A 580 26.53 -12.86 -1.69
C SER A 580 27.72 -12.35 -2.51
N VAL A 581 28.47 -13.26 -3.13
CA VAL A 581 29.62 -12.86 -3.95
C VAL A 581 29.11 -12.01 -5.14
N GLY A 582 29.84 -10.95 -5.48
CA GLY A 582 29.40 -9.98 -6.49
C GLY A 582 28.39 -8.92 -6.02
N GLU A 583 27.88 -8.99 -4.80
CA GLU A 583 26.96 -7.98 -4.25
C GLU A 583 27.70 -6.67 -3.91
N LEU A 584 27.05 -5.52 -4.15
CA LEU A 584 27.72 -4.21 -4.23
C LEU A 584 27.54 -3.31 -3.00
N ASP A 585 26.49 -3.51 -2.21
CA ASP A 585 26.15 -2.67 -1.06
C ASP A 585 25.42 -3.51 -0.01
N THR A 586 26.20 -4.27 0.77
CA THR A 586 25.67 -5.26 1.71
C THR A 586 24.65 -4.66 2.66
N LEU A 587 24.84 -3.43 3.12
CA LEU A 587 23.91 -2.76 4.01
C LEU A 587 22.84 -1.93 3.28
N GLY A 588 22.93 -1.80 1.96
CA GLY A 588 21.98 -1.07 1.14
C GLY A 588 21.99 0.44 1.39
N THR A 589 23.11 0.99 1.84
CA THR A 589 23.17 2.36 2.40
C THR A 589 23.24 3.47 1.37
N GLN A 590 23.65 3.19 0.14
CA GLN A 590 23.85 4.20 -0.91
C GLN A 590 22.79 4.17 -2.01
N GLN A 591 21.86 3.22 -1.96
CA GLN A 591 20.81 3.06 -2.97
C GLN A 591 19.79 4.21 -3.01
N HIS A 592 19.73 5.10 -2.02
CA HIS A 592 18.80 6.24 -1.99
C HIS A 592 19.17 7.38 -2.96
N GLY A 593 20.37 7.37 -3.56
CA GLY A 593 20.88 8.42 -4.43
C GLY A 593 19.90 8.90 -5.52
N PRO A 594 19.28 7.99 -6.31
CA PRO A 594 18.32 8.36 -7.34
C PRO A 594 17.10 9.17 -6.84
N LEU A 595 16.72 9.03 -5.56
CA LEU A 595 15.58 9.76 -4.99
C LEU A 595 15.89 11.24 -4.75
N LEU A 596 17.16 11.60 -4.54
CA LEU A 596 17.57 12.93 -4.08
C LEU A 596 17.11 14.05 -5.03
N ASN A 597 17.12 13.79 -6.32
CA ASN A 597 16.88 14.79 -7.36
C ASN A 597 15.48 14.67 -7.99
N ILE A 598 14.57 13.88 -7.43
CA ILE A 598 13.17 13.86 -7.86
C ILE A 598 12.59 15.27 -7.71
N MET A 599 12.11 15.84 -8.81
CA MET A 599 11.58 17.20 -8.82
C MET A 599 10.17 17.23 -8.22
N VAL A 600 9.99 18.04 -7.18
CA VAL A 600 8.72 18.28 -6.51
C VAL A 600 8.22 19.68 -6.85
N PRO A 601 7.03 19.82 -7.46
CA PRO A 601 6.43 21.12 -7.77
C PRO A 601 6.28 22.02 -6.54
N ALA A 602 6.33 23.33 -6.74
CA ALA A 602 5.96 24.36 -5.77
C ALA A 602 4.54 24.11 -5.25
N LEU A 603 4.28 24.51 -3.99
CA LEU A 603 2.91 24.76 -3.58
C LEU A 603 2.40 25.91 -4.46
N LYS A 604 1.31 25.71 -5.19
CA LYS A 604 0.74 26.79 -6.01
C LYS A 604 0.47 27.97 -5.08
N SER A 605 1.16 29.10 -5.30
CA SER A 605 0.82 30.33 -4.61
C SER A 605 -0.63 30.66 -4.97
N GLU A 606 -1.48 30.75 -3.95
CA GLU A 606 -2.69 31.52 -4.09
C GLU A 606 -2.24 32.95 -4.41
N SER A 607 -2.37 33.34 -5.67
CA SER A 607 -2.12 34.70 -6.07
C SER A 607 -3.16 35.56 -5.36
N ASN A 608 -2.67 36.47 -4.53
CA ASN A 608 -3.39 37.54 -3.83
C ASN A 608 -4.11 38.47 -4.83
N GLY A 609 -5.19 37.99 -5.44
CA GLY A 609 -6.25 38.81 -5.99
C GLY A 609 -7.33 38.93 -4.94
N VAL A 610 -7.33 40.03 -4.19
CA VAL A 610 -8.44 40.41 -3.31
C VAL A 610 -9.70 40.50 -4.17
N VAL A 611 -10.54 39.47 -4.08
CA VAL A 611 -11.98 39.54 -4.35
C VAL A 611 -12.62 38.80 -3.19
N ASP A 612 -13.53 39.48 -2.50
CA ASP A 612 -14.05 39.13 -1.19
C ASP A 612 -14.38 37.65 -0.98
N GLY A 613 -13.76 37.09 0.06
CA GLY A 613 -14.20 35.96 0.89
C GLY A 613 -14.74 34.71 0.20
N ILE A 614 -13.87 33.72 -0.07
CA ILE A 614 -14.14 32.27 0.13
C ILE A 614 -12.76 31.56 0.19
N THR A 615 -12.43 30.96 1.33
CA THR A 615 -11.22 30.13 1.53
C THR A 615 -11.49 28.71 1.01
N ARG A 616 -10.64 28.16 0.13
CA ARG A 616 -10.72 26.75 -0.32
C ARG A 616 -9.75 25.88 0.48
N THR A 617 -10.26 25.15 1.46
CA THR A 617 -9.56 24.08 2.18
C THR A 617 -9.74 22.72 1.48
N ASN A 618 -8.67 21.94 1.35
CA ASN A 618 -8.72 20.54 0.94
C ASN A 618 -9.55 19.71 1.95
N GLY A 619 -10.59 19.04 1.45
CA GLY A 619 -11.39 18.05 2.18
C GLY A 619 -12.53 18.65 2.98
N ILE A 620 -13.76 18.50 2.46
CA ILE A 620 -15.01 19.15 2.88
C ILE A 620 -15.13 20.57 2.32
N SER A 621 -15.73 20.66 1.14
CA SER A 621 -16.36 21.88 0.65
C SER A 621 -17.45 22.26 1.66
N LYS A 622 -17.11 23.14 2.62
CA LYS A 622 -18.09 23.73 3.52
C LYS A 622 -18.90 24.74 2.72
N VAL A 623 -20.02 24.32 2.15
CA VAL A 623 -21.07 25.27 1.77
C VAL A 623 -21.64 25.82 3.10
N ASN A 624 -21.44 27.12 3.37
CA ASN A 624 -21.91 27.81 4.58
C ASN A 624 -21.47 27.21 5.94
N GLY A 625 -20.28 26.59 6.01
CA GLY A 625 -19.73 26.11 7.29
C GLY A 625 -20.23 24.73 7.75
N GLN A 626 -21.17 24.11 7.03
CA GLN A 626 -21.78 22.82 7.38
C GLN A 626 -21.08 21.63 6.72
N GLY A 627 -21.07 20.46 7.37
CA GLY A 627 -20.57 19.21 6.78
C GLY A 627 -21.63 18.52 5.91
N ARG A 628 -21.21 17.67 4.96
CA ARG A 628 -22.10 16.94 4.04
C ARG A 628 -23.21 16.12 4.74
N SER A 629 -23.00 15.75 6.00
CA SER A 629 -24.00 15.05 6.82
C SER A 629 -25.29 15.85 7.09
N SER A 630 -25.31 17.17 6.90
CA SER A 630 -26.53 18.00 6.98
C SER A 630 -27.08 18.40 5.62
N PHE A 631 -26.47 17.97 4.52
CA PHE A 631 -26.87 18.41 3.19
C PHE A 631 -28.29 17.94 2.85
N THR A 632 -29.02 18.88 2.26
CA THR A 632 -30.27 18.67 1.51
C THR A 632 -29.92 18.49 0.02
N ALA A 633 -30.89 18.21 -0.84
CA ALA A 633 -30.65 18.05 -2.27
C ALA A 633 -30.09 19.35 -2.89
N LYS A 634 -30.59 20.51 -2.47
CA LYS A 634 -30.08 21.82 -2.89
C LYS A 634 -28.59 21.99 -2.62
N HIS A 635 -28.14 21.64 -1.41
CA HIS A 635 -26.73 21.76 -1.03
C HIS A 635 -25.82 20.85 -1.87
N VAL A 636 -26.28 19.64 -2.20
CA VAL A 636 -25.56 18.72 -3.10
C VAL A 636 -25.46 19.31 -4.51
N VAL A 637 -26.56 19.88 -5.04
CA VAL A 637 -26.55 20.55 -6.35
C VAL A 637 -25.54 21.70 -6.33
N GLU A 638 -25.60 22.59 -5.35
CA GLU A 638 -24.68 23.73 -5.22
C GLU A 638 -23.21 23.27 -5.16
N GLU A 639 -22.88 22.30 -4.31
CA GLU A 639 -21.51 21.79 -4.17
C GLU A 639 -20.97 21.25 -5.51
N ILE A 640 -21.73 20.38 -6.16
CA ILE A 640 -21.29 19.74 -7.41
C ILE A 640 -21.24 20.78 -8.54
N TRP A 641 -22.23 21.67 -8.63
CA TRP A 641 -22.29 22.74 -9.63
C TRP A 641 -21.08 23.66 -9.56
N HIS A 642 -20.71 24.09 -8.35
CA HIS A 642 -19.50 24.88 -8.11
C HIS A 642 -18.23 24.09 -8.43
N GLY A 643 -18.17 22.81 -8.07
CA GLY A 643 -17.03 21.93 -8.36
C GLY A 643 -16.78 21.74 -9.85
N LEU A 644 -17.85 21.72 -10.66
CA LEU A 644 -17.76 21.64 -12.12
C LEU A 644 -17.42 23.00 -12.77
N GLY A 645 -17.47 24.10 -12.02
CA GLY A 645 -17.21 25.46 -12.50
C GLY A 645 -18.27 25.94 -13.49
N LEU A 646 -19.53 25.61 -13.23
CA LEU A 646 -20.69 26.09 -13.99
C LEU A 646 -21.16 27.46 -13.45
N PRO A 647 -21.92 28.24 -14.25
CA PRO A 647 -22.31 29.60 -13.86
C PRO A 647 -23.25 29.62 -12.65
N ILE A 648 -22.93 30.43 -11.65
CA ILE A 648 -23.57 30.38 -10.32
C ILE A 648 -25.00 30.94 -10.39
N GLU A 649 -25.23 31.92 -11.25
CA GLU A 649 -26.54 32.55 -11.47
C GLU A 649 -27.62 31.58 -11.93
N THR A 650 -27.24 30.48 -12.59
CA THR A 650 -28.13 29.42 -13.04
C THR A 650 -28.84 28.73 -11.87
N LEU A 651 -28.19 28.65 -10.70
CA LEU A 651 -28.77 28.05 -9.49
C LEU A 651 -30.06 28.75 -9.05
N ASN A 652 -30.25 30.03 -9.39
CA ASN A 652 -31.48 30.77 -9.11
C ASN A 652 -32.68 30.27 -9.92
N SER A 653 -32.44 29.49 -10.97
CA SER A 653 -33.48 28.91 -11.82
C SER A 653 -33.96 27.56 -11.31
N LEU A 654 -33.40 27.03 -10.21
CA LEU A 654 -33.74 25.72 -9.68
C LEU A 654 -34.73 25.81 -8.51
N ASP A 655 -35.79 25.01 -8.59
CA ASP A 655 -36.71 24.72 -7.49
C ASP A 655 -36.76 23.21 -7.22
N LEU A 656 -36.76 22.84 -5.94
CA LEU A 656 -36.68 21.46 -5.46
C LEU A 656 -37.84 21.15 -4.51
N PRO A 657 -39.07 20.97 -5.02
CA PRO A 657 -40.23 20.69 -4.19
C PRO A 657 -40.02 19.45 -3.31
N GLY A 658 -40.19 19.62 -2.00
CA GLY A 658 -40.03 18.54 -1.02
C GLY A 658 -38.59 18.26 -0.56
N ASP A 659 -37.64 19.16 -0.81
CA ASP A 659 -36.27 19.09 -0.27
C ASP A 659 -36.21 19.41 1.24
N ASP A 660 -36.75 18.52 2.06
CA ASP A 660 -36.77 18.62 3.52
C ASP A 660 -35.76 17.70 4.23
N GLY A 661 -34.89 17.05 3.46
CA GLY A 661 -33.85 16.13 3.96
C GLY A 661 -34.37 14.83 4.57
N LYS A 662 -35.69 14.58 4.60
CA LYS A 662 -36.28 13.39 5.24
C LYS A 662 -36.11 12.12 4.39
N PRO A 663 -36.14 10.92 5.02
CA PRO A 663 -36.09 9.65 4.29
C PRO A 663 -37.21 9.56 3.26
N ARG A 664 -36.88 9.11 2.04
CA ARG A 664 -37.84 8.87 0.94
C ARG A 664 -37.89 7.42 0.46
N LEU A 665 -36.86 6.62 0.80
CA LEU A 665 -36.80 5.18 0.61
C LEU A 665 -36.35 4.54 1.92
N PRO A 666 -36.76 3.28 2.20
CA PRO A 666 -36.39 2.60 3.43
C PRO A 666 -34.90 2.27 3.43
N SER A 667 -34.08 3.20 3.90
CA SER A 667 -32.62 3.13 3.86
C SER A 667 -32.02 4.01 4.94
N SER A 668 -30.93 3.56 5.53
CA SER A 668 -30.16 4.43 6.44
C SER A 668 -29.43 5.53 5.66
N TYR A 669 -29.00 5.27 4.42
CA TYR A 669 -28.42 6.28 3.55
C TYR A 669 -29.46 7.28 3.00
N LYS A 670 -29.02 8.52 2.78
CA LYS A 670 -29.82 9.61 2.18
C LYS A 670 -30.04 9.46 0.67
N ILE A 671 -30.59 8.34 0.23
CA ILE A 671 -30.80 8.02 -1.20
C ILE A 671 -31.80 9.00 -1.84
N GLY A 672 -32.83 9.43 -1.12
CA GLY A 672 -33.80 10.43 -1.64
C GLY A 672 -33.15 11.78 -1.97
N VAL A 673 -32.22 12.23 -1.11
CA VAL A 673 -31.42 13.44 -1.36
C VAL A 673 -30.57 13.26 -2.61
N LEU A 674 -29.85 12.14 -2.70
CA LEU A 674 -29.01 11.81 -3.86
C LEU A 674 -29.82 11.73 -5.16
N ALA A 675 -31.02 11.16 -5.10
CA ALA A 675 -31.92 11.01 -6.23
C ALA A 675 -32.37 12.37 -6.79
N GLN A 676 -32.94 13.21 -5.92
CA GLN A 676 -33.40 14.54 -6.32
C GLN A 676 -32.24 15.41 -6.82
N SER A 677 -31.10 15.40 -6.12
CA SER A 677 -29.97 16.26 -6.49
C SER A 677 -29.29 15.84 -7.80
N SER A 678 -29.11 14.55 -8.04
CA SER A 678 -28.41 14.07 -9.25
C SER A 678 -29.24 14.30 -10.52
N ILE A 679 -30.57 14.13 -10.44
CA ILE A 679 -31.49 14.47 -11.53
C ILE A 679 -31.51 15.98 -11.77
N ALA A 680 -31.65 16.78 -10.70
CA ALA A 680 -31.64 18.23 -10.77
C ALA A 680 -30.36 18.79 -11.40
N LEU A 681 -29.19 18.23 -11.08
CA LEU A 681 -27.92 18.59 -11.69
C LEU A 681 -27.94 18.43 -13.21
N SER A 682 -28.43 17.29 -13.71
CA SER A 682 -28.48 17.03 -15.16
C SER A 682 -29.49 17.93 -15.88
N ALA A 683 -30.67 18.17 -15.29
CA ALA A 683 -31.69 19.04 -15.86
C ALA A 683 -31.28 20.52 -15.85
N LEU A 684 -30.67 20.99 -14.76
CA LEU A 684 -30.16 22.35 -14.65
C LEU A 684 -28.97 22.57 -15.61
N ALA A 685 -28.11 21.57 -15.78
CA ALA A 685 -27.01 21.64 -16.75
C ALA A 685 -27.56 21.72 -18.18
N ALA A 686 -28.61 20.98 -18.51
CA ALA A 686 -29.28 21.07 -19.81
C ALA A 686 -29.89 22.47 -20.03
N ALA A 687 -30.58 23.01 -19.03
CA ALA A 687 -31.10 24.38 -19.05
C ALA A 687 -29.98 25.43 -19.25
N GLN A 688 -28.79 25.20 -18.69
CA GLN A 688 -27.63 26.07 -18.90
C GLN A 688 -27.11 26.06 -20.34
N ILE A 689 -27.17 24.92 -21.04
CA ILE A 689 -26.81 24.87 -22.47
C ILE A 689 -27.82 25.66 -23.30
N GLU A 690 -29.10 25.60 -22.97
CA GLU A 690 -30.14 26.40 -23.63
C GLU A 690 -29.94 27.90 -23.38
N ALA A 691 -29.61 28.29 -22.15
CA ALA A 691 -29.23 29.66 -21.79
C ALA A 691 -28.08 30.16 -22.66
N LEU A 692 -27.04 29.33 -22.80
CA LEU A 692 -25.87 29.62 -23.63
C LEU A 692 -26.21 29.70 -25.12
N ARG A 693 -27.07 28.82 -25.63
CA ARG A 693 -27.54 28.79 -27.02
C ARG A 693 -28.25 30.09 -27.41
N ASN A 694 -29.11 30.59 -26.54
CA ASN A 694 -29.97 31.75 -26.83
C ASN A 694 -29.40 33.08 -26.32
N GLY A 695 -28.29 33.06 -25.58
CA GLY A 695 -27.75 34.25 -24.91
C GLY A 695 -28.72 34.83 -23.88
N SER A 696 -29.43 33.97 -23.15
CA SER A 696 -30.50 34.33 -22.20
C SER A 696 -30.26 33.73 -20.82
N SER A 697 -31.11 34.04 -19.83
CA SER A 697 -31.12 33.35 -18.54
C SER A 697 -31.61 31.92 -18.68
N ALA A 698 -31.12 31.01 -17.83
CA ALA A 698 -31.59 29.64 -17.85
C ALA A 698 -33.10 29.53 -17.53
N PRO A 699 -33.85 28.67 -18.23
CA PRO A 699 -35.26 28.42 -17.92
C PRO A 699 -35.41 27.79 -16.54
N HIS A 700 -36.57 28.02 -15.91
CA HIS A 700 -36.84 27.47 -14.58
C HIS A 700 -36.92 25.93 -14.60
N VAL A 701 -36.26 25.28 -13.64
CA VAL A 701 -36.18 23.83 -13.50
C VAL A 701 -36.80 23.39 -12.19
N GLN A 702 -37.69 22.40 -12.23
CA GLN A 702 -38.29 21.79 -11.04
C GLN A 702 -38.03 20.29 -10.99
N VAL A 703 -37.67 19.78 -9.80
CA VAL A 703 -37.52 18.33 -9.55
C VAL A 703 -38.18 17.95 -8.22
N PRO A 704 -39.38 17.37 -8.22
CA PRO A 704 -40.06 16.93 -6.99
C PRO A 704 -39.37 15.70 -6.35
N ALA A 705 -39.14 15.74 -5.04
CA ALA A 705 -38.37 14.72 -4.31
C ALA A 705 -38.97 13.30 -4.39
N GLU A 706 -40.30 13.16 -4.29
CA GLU A 706 -40.98 11.86 -4.38
C GLU A 706 -40.86 11.27 -5.79
N HIS A 707 -41.09 12.09 -6.82
CA HIS A 707 -40.99 11.64 -8.21
C HIS A 707 -39.56 11.20 -8.57
N ALA A 708 -38.55 11.96 -8.16
CA ALA A 708 -37.14 11.60 -8.35
C ALA A 708 -36.79 10.26 -7.68
N THR A 709 -37.35 10.02 -6.50
CA THR A 709 -37.17 8.77 -5.77
C THR A 709 -37.79 7.57 -6.48
N VAL A 710 -38.98 7.74 -7.07
CA VAL A 710 -39.63 6.73 -7.91
C VAL A 710 -38.83 6.47 -9.19
N GLU A 711 -38.29 7.52 -9.82
CA GLU A 711 -37.48 7.40 -11.04
C GLU A 711 -36.19 6.57 -10.83
N PHE A 712 -35.58 6.65 -9.65
CA PHE A 712 -34.45 5.81 -9.21
C PHE A 712 -34.75 4.31 -9.11
N LYS A 713 -36.00 3.91 -9.36
CA LYS A 713 -36.47 2.51 -9.41
C LYS A 713 -37.20 2.19 -10.72
N SER A 714 -37.12 3.08 -11.71
CA SER A 714 -37.93 3.01 -12.94
C SER A 714 -37.79 1.68 -13.69
N GLU A 715 -36.63 1.03 -13.64
CA GLU A 715 -36.39 -0.26 -14.29
C GLU A 715 -37.16 -1.44 -13.67
N ARG A 716 -37.72 -1.25 -12.47
CA ARG A 716 -38.52 -2.24 -11.72
C ARG A 716 -40.02 -1.92 -11.69
N LEU A 717 -40.40 -0.74 -12.18
CA LEU A 717 -41.73 -0.16 -11.95
C LEU A 717 -42.54 0.06 -13.23
N TYR A 718 -41.99 -0.29 -14.41
CA TYR A 718 -42.76 -0.22 -15.65
C TYR A 718 -43.65 -1.44 -15.86
N ILE A 719 -44.70 -1.25 -16.66
CA ILE A 719 -45.64 -2.28 -17.10
C ILE A 719 -45.56 -2.35 -18.63
N LEU A 720 -45.44 -3.56 -19.17
CA LEU A 720 -45.43 -3.81 -20.61
C LEU A 720 -46.53 -4.80 -20.96
N ASP A 721 -47.47 -4.39 -21.83
CA ASP A 721 -48.67 -5.17 -22.18
C ASP A 721 -49.43 -5.71 -20.96
N GLY A 722 -49.61 -4.86 -19.95
CA GLY A 722 -50.29 -5.20 -18.70
C GLY A 722 -49.49 -6.13 -17.77
N LYS A 723 -48.23 -6.47 -18.09
CA LYS A 723 -47.37 -7.32 -17.27
C LYS A 723 -46.27 -6.50 -16.60
N SER A 724 -46.06 -6.74 -15.31
CA SER A 724 -44.93 -6.19 -14.56
C SER A 724 -43.61 -6.83 -14.99
N THR A 725 -42.50 -6.14 -14.71
CA THR A 725 -41.15 -6.61 -15.01
C THR A 725 -40.76 -7.85 -14.22
N PRO A 726 -40.12 -8.85 -14.86
CA PRO A 726 -39.54 -9.97 -14.14
C PRO A 726 -38.31 -9.54 -13.32
N SER A 727 -38.03 -10.28 -12.24
CA SER A 727 -36.85 -10.05 -11.40
C SER A 727 -35.56 -10.21 -12.21
N PRO A 728 -34.57 -9.29 -12.10
CA PRO A 728 -33.30 -9.37 -12.80
C PRO A 728 -32.28 -10.32 -12.14
N TRP A 729 -32.60 -10.90 -10.96
CA TRP A 729 -31.69 -11.75 -10.21
C TRP A 729 -31.69 -13.18 -10.72
N GLY A 730 -30.50 -13.77 -10.86
CA GLY A 730 -30.37 -15.17 -11.24
C GLY A 730 -30.61 -16.13 -10.06
N PRO A 731 -30.55 -17.45 -10.34
CA PRO A 731 -30.92 -18.49 -9.39
C PRO A 731 -29.89 -18.75 -8.27
N ILE A 732 -28.63 -18.35 -8.45
CA ILE A 732 -27.54 -18.71 -7.53
C ILE A 732 -26.84 -17.51 -6.89
N GLY A 733 -27.12 -16.29 -7.34
CA GLY A 733 -26.43 -15.09 -6.91
C GLY A 733 -26.85 -14.60 -5.53
N GLY A 734 -26.18 -13.52 -5.09
CA GLY A 734 -26.40 -12.91 -3.79
C GLY A 734 -25.30 -13.28 -2.80
N LEU A 735 -25.60 -13.12 -1.51
CA LEU A 735 -24.65 -13.33 -0.43
C LEU A 735 -24.56 -14.83 -0.09
N HIS A 736 -23.33 -15.32 0.07
CA HIS A 736 -22.99 -16.67 0.51
C HIS A 736 -22.02 -16.61 1.68
N LYS A 737 -22.22 -17.48 2.67
CA LYS A 737 -21.35 -17.60 3.83
C LYS A 737 -20.07 -18.35 3.46
N THR A 738 -18.92 -17.83 3.90
CA THR A 738 -17.58 -18.42 3.77
C THR A 738 -17.09 -18.87 5.15
N SER A 739 -15.87 -19.43 5.24
CA SER A 739 -15.30 -19.92 6.50
C SER A 739 -15.03 -18.79 7.52
N ASP A 740 -14.75 -17.59 7.01
CA ASP A 740 -14.30 -16.41 7.76
C ASP A 740 -15.21 -15.18 7.57
N GLY A 741 -16.29 -15.29 6.79
CA GLY A 741 -17.09 -14.14 6.40
C GLY A 741 -18.18 -14.46 5.39
N HIS A 742 -18.33 -13.58 4.39
CA HIS A 742 -19.26 -13.78 3.28
C HIS A 742 -18.66 -13.25 1.97
N VAL A 743 -19.12 -13.81 0.85
CA VAL A 743 -18.91 -13.24 -0.49
C VAL A 743 -20.26 -12.97 -1.16
N ARG A 744 -20.33 -11.95 -2.00
CA ARG A 744 -21.44 -11.76 -2.93
C ARG A 744 -21.06 -12.26 -4.31
N VAL A 745 -21.84 -13.20 -4.83
CA VAL A 745 -21.72 -13.76 -6.17
C VAL A 745 -22.68 -13.03 -7.10
N HIS A 746 -22.18 -12.59 -8.25
CA HIS A 746 -23.01 -12.04 -9.33
C HIS A 746 -23.37 -13.14 -10.34
N ASP A 747 -24.64 -13.23 -10.72
CA ASP A 747 -25.13 -14.30 -11.61
C ASP A 747 -26.12 -13.86 -12.69
N SER A 748 -26.39 -12.56 -12.81
CA SER A 748 -27.34 -12.02 -13.80
C SER A 748 -26.90 -12.24 -15.26
N PHE A 749 -25.65 -12.67 -15.49
CA PHE A 749 -25.17 -13.09 -16.81
C PHE A 749 -24.77 -14.57 -16.83
N PRO A 750 -25.11 -15.33 -17.88
CA PRO A 750 -24.77 -16.75 -17.99
C PRO A 750 -23.28 -17.05 -17.79
N ASN A 751 -22.37 -16.25 -18.37
CA ASN A 751 -20.93 -16.46 -18.22
C ASN A 751 -20.44 -16.28 -16.77
N HIS A 752 -21.12 -15.47 -15.96
CA HIS A 752 -20.82 -15.33 -14.53
C HIS A 752 -21.39 -16.49 -13.73
N ARG A 753 -22.67 -16.83 -13.97
CA ARG A 753 -23.35 -17.96 -13.32
C ARG A 753 -22.64 -19.28 -13.59
N ASP A 754 -22.50 -19.62 -14.87
CA ASP A 754 -21.93 -20.89 -15.33
C ASP A 754 -20.43 -20.96 -14.99
N GLY A 755 -19.74 -19.83 -15.06
CA GLY A 755 -18.34 -19.71 -14.65
C GLY A 755 -18.14 -19.97 -13.16
N MET A 756 -19.04 -19.46 -12.29
CA MET A 756 -18.97 -19.72 -10.85
C MET A 756 -19.27 -21.18 -10.51
N LEU A 757 -20.28 -21.77 -11.14
CA LEU A 757 -20.58 -23.21 -10.97
C LEU A 757 -19.39 -24.08 -11.41
N LYS A 758 -18.79 -23.74 -12.56
CA LYS A 758 -17.58 -24.43 -13.06
C LYS A 758 -16.39 -24.27 -12.12
N LEU A 759 -16.15 -23.06 -11.59
CA LEU A 759 -15.07 -22.80 -10.64
C LEU A 759 -15.22 -23.67 -9.37
N MET A 760 -16.45 -23.93 -8.95
CA MET A 760 -16.76 -24.76 -7.79
C MET A 760 -16.89 -26.26 -8.11
N GLY A 761 -16.65 -26.67 -9.36
CA GLY A 761 -16.78 -28.06 -9.80
C GLY A 761 -18.22 -28.60 -9.77
N LEU A 762 -19.21 -27.73 -9.98
CA LEU A 762 -20.63 -28.06 -9.95
C LEU A 762 -21.24 -28.14 -11.36
N PRO A 763 -22.28 -28.97 -11.57
CA PRO A 763 -23.02 -28.99 -12.83
C PRO A 763 -23.81 -27.69 -13.03
N LEU A 764 -24.14 -27.36 -14.28
CA LEU A 764 -24.77 -26.06 -14.64
C LEU A 764 -26.20 -25.88 -14.12
N ASP A 765 -26.85 -26.97 -13.70
CA ASP A 765 -28.19 -27.01 -13.09
C ASP A 765 -28.15 -27.02 -11.55
N ALA A 766 -26.97 -26.88 -10.94
CA ALA A 766 -26.81 -26.87 -9.49
C ALA A 766 -27.57 -25.71 -8.84
N SER A 767 -28.22 -26.01 -7.71
CA SER A 767 -28.94 -25.03 -6.90
C SER A 767 -28.01 -24.08 -6.14
N ARG A 768 -28.58 -22.97 -5.66
CA ARG A 768 -27.91 -22.02 -4.77
C ARG A 768 -27.36 -22.68 -3.50
N ASP A 769 -28.04 -23.69 -2.98
CA ASP A 769 -27.62 -24.40 -1.77
C ASP A 769 -26.37 -25.24 -2.01
N HIS A 770 -26.29 -25.95 -3.15
CA HIS A 770 -25.08 -26.68 -3.54
C HIS A 770 -23.89 -25.73 -3.71
N LEU A 771 -24.10 -24.57 -4.32
CA LEU A 771 -23.07 -23.53 -4.43
C LEU A 771 -22.64 -23.03 -3.04
N SER A 772 -23.59 -22.71 -2.18
CA SER A 772 -23.33 -22.22 -0.82
C SER A 772 -22.53 -23.22 0.01
N GLN A 773 -22.84 -24.50 -0.12
CA GLN A 773 -22.09 -25.57 0.56
C GLN A 773 -20.62 -25.60 0.10
N LYS A 774 -20.36 -25.48 -1.21
CA LYS A 774 -18.99 -25.42 -1.74
C LYS A 774 -18.24 -24.16 -1.31
N ILE A 775 -18.91 -23.01 -1.27
CA ILE A 775 -18.32 -21.73 -0.85
C ILE A 775 -17.99 -21.72 0.64
N SER A 776 -18.74 -22.46 1.47
CA SER A 776 -18.61 -22.40 2.95
C SER A 776 -17.23 -22.76 3.51
N SER A 777 -16.41 -23.51 2.77
CA SER A 777 -15.05 -23.88 3.18
C SER A 777 -13.97 -22.90 2.73
N TRP A 778 -14.29 -21.96 1.84
CA TRP A 778 -13.34 -20.97 1.35
C TRP A 778 -13.20 -19.81 2.32
N ALA A 779 -12.03 -19.18 2.38
CA ALA A 779 -11.91 -17.83 2.93
C ALA A 779 -12.45 -16.79 1.92
N ALA A 780 -13.05 -15.71 2.40
CA ALA A 780 -13.80 -14.77 1.57
C ALA A 780 -12.92 -14.05 0.55
N VAL A 781 -11.76 -13.57 0.98
CA VAL A 781 -10.82 -12.82 0.13
C VAL A 781 -10.11 -13.74 -0.85
N ASP A 782 -9.79 -14.97 -0.45
CA ASP A 782 -9.18 -15.96 -1.34
C ASP A 782 -10.13 -16.33 -2.48
N LEU A 783 -11.41 -16.56 -2.16
CA LEU A 783 -12.42 -16.84 -3.18
C LEU A 783 -12.67 -15.63 -4.08
N GLU A 784 -12.68 -14.41 -3.55
CA GLU A 784 -12.72 -13.19 -4.35
C GLU A 784 -11.57 -13.16 -5.37
N ASN A 785 -10.33 -13.37 -4.91
CA ASN A 785 -9.14 -13.33 -5.77
C ASN A 785 -9.21 -14.39 -6.88
N VAL A 786 -9.49 -15.65 -6.52
CA VAL A 786 -9.59 -16.75 -7.49
C VAL A 786 -10.74 -16.53 -8.49
N ALA A 787 -11.88 -16.01 -8.04
CA ALA A 787 -13.00 -15.69 -8.92
C ALA A 787 -12.65 -14.55 -9.90
N LEU A 788 -11.97 -13.50 -9.42
CA LEU A 788 -11.53 -12.38 -10.26
C LEU A 788 -10.50 -12.82 -11.31
N ASP A 789 -9.54 -13.67 -10.93
CA ASP A 789 -8.55 -14.27 -11.85
C ASP A 789 -9.24 -15.13 -12.91
N SER A 790 -10.32 -15.82 -12.51
CA SER A 790 -11.21 -16.57 -13.41
C SER A 790 -12.15 -15.69 -14.23
N LYS A 791 -11.96 -14.36 -14.23
CA LYS A 791 -12.77 -13.37 -14.95
C LYS A 791 -14.24 -13.29 -14.49
N LEU A 792 -14.53 -13.76 -13.28
CA LEU A 792 -15.85 -13.67 -12.65
C LEU A 792 -15.98 -12.37 -11.84
N ALA A 793 -17.19 -12.10 -11.32
CA ALA A 793 -17.50 -10.91 -10.54
C ALA A 793 -18.05 -11.35 -9.18
N THR A 794 -17.15 -11.58 -8.24
CA THR A 794 -17.45 -12.03 -6.87
C THR A 794 -16.60 -11.20 -5.92
N TYR A 795 -17.20 -10.67 -4.84
CA TYR A 795 -16.49 -9.82 -3.88
C TYR A 795 -16.78 -10.22 -2.45
N ALA A 796 -15.75 -10.19 -1.61
CA ALA A 796 -15.86 -10.34 -0.17
C ALA A 796 -16.66 -9.17 0.43
N LEU A 797 -17.57 -9.52 1.34
CA LEU A 797 -18.28 -8.57 2.18
C LEU A 797 -17.28 -7.95 3.17
N ARG A 798 -17.22 -6.62 3.22
CA ARG A 798 -16.29 -5.88 4.05
C ARG A 798 -17.03 -4.86 4.92
N SER A 799 -16.45 -4.49 6.04
CA SER A 799 -16.82 -3.32 6.83
C SER A 799 -16.20 -2.04 6.24
N TYR A 800 -16.63 -0.87 6.72
CA TYR A 800 -15.97 0.38 6.34
C TYR A 800 -14.48 0.41 6.69
N GLN A 801 -14.10 -0.08 7.87
CA GLN A 801 -12.70 -0.16 8.27
C GLN A 801 -11.88 -1.04 7.31
N GLN A 802 -12.44 -2.19 6.91
CA GLN A 802 -11.80 -3.10 5.96
C GLN A 802 -11.74 -2.52 4.54
N TRP A 803 -12.70 -1.71 4.13
CA TRP A 803 -12.66 -1.01 2.83
C TRP A 803 -11.65 0.14 2.86
N ASP A 804 -11.67 0.98 3.89
CA ASP A 804 -10.84 2.18 4.01
C ASP A 804 -9.34 1.87 4.17
N SER A 805 -9.00 0.66 4.63
CA SER A 805 -7.62 0.18 4.65
C SER A 805 -7.09 -0.16 3.25
N LEU A 806 -7.95 -0.47 2.29
CA LEU A 806 -7.53 -0.87 0.94
C LEU A 806 -6.97 0.31 0.13
N PRO A 807 -5.91 0.09 -0.67
CA PRO A 807 -5.39 1.11 -1.57
C PRO A 807 -6.44 1.65 -2.56
N GLN A 808 -7.40 0.80 -2.96
CA GLN A 808 -8.48 1.25 -3.84
C GLN A 808 -9.36 2.32 -3.20
N SER A 809 -9.76 2.19 -1.93
CA SER A 809 -10.61 3.19 -1.27
C SER A 809 -9.96 4.58 -1.27
N LYS A 810 -8.64 4.61 -1.05
CA LYS A 810 -7.82 5.83 -1.05
C LYS A 810 -7.69 6.47 -2.44
N ALA A 811 -7.70 5.65 -3.51
CA ALA A 811 -7.62 6.13 -4.89
C ALA A 811 -8.95 6.69 -5.41
N VAL A 812 -10.10 6.31 -4.83
CA VAL A 812 -11.41 6.82 -5.22
C VAL A 812 -11.55 8.28 -4.78
N SER A 813 -11.83 9.17 -5.74
CA SER A 813 -12.07 10.62 -5.51
C SER A 813 -13.24 10.88 -4.55
N ASP A 814 -13.11 11.92 -3.72
CA ASP A 814 -14.19 12.43 -2.84
C ASP A 814 -15.26 13.24 -3.59
N PHE A 815 -14.99 13.56 -4.87
CA PHE A 815 -15.89 14.26 -5.77
C PHE A 815 -16.34 13.31 -6.90
N PRO A 816 -17.66 13.20 -7.20
CA PRO A 816 -18.21 12.08 -7.98
C PRO A 816 -18.02 12.21 -9.50
N ILE A 817 -17.64 13.38 -10.01
CA ILE A 817 -17.49 13.67 -11.45
C ILE A 817 -16.08 14.22 -11.71
N SER A 818 -15.29 13.52 -12.52
CA SER A 818 -13.99 14.03 -12.98
C SER A 818 -14.12 14.64 -14.37
N LEU A 819 -13.63 15.88 -14.53
CA LEU A 819 -13.51 16.56 -15.82
C LEU A 819 -12.04 16.81 -16.14
N LYS A 820 -11.57 16.32 -17.29
CA LYS A 820 -10.20 16.52 -17.78
C LYS A 820 -10.20 16.96 -19.23
N GLN A 821 -9.58 18.11 -19.51
CA GLN A 821 -9.31 18.53 -20.88
C GLN A 821 -8.23 17.63 -21.50
N LEU A 822 -8.48 17.09 -22.69
CA LEU A 822 -7.56 16.21 -23.42
C LEU A 822 -6.71 16.96 -24.45
N THR A 823 -7.32 17.95 -25.12
CA THR A 823 -6.65 18.79 -26.12
C THR A 823 -7.03 20.25 -25.87
N LYS A 824 -6.11 21.16 -26.19
CA LYS A 824 -6.47 22.57 -26.34
C LYS A 824 -7.07 22.74 -27.73
N GLY A 825 -8.18 23.46 -27.84
CA GLY A 825 -8.82 23.75 -29.12
C GLY A 825 -9.05 25.25 -29.29
N ASP A 826 -8.83 25.74 -30.51
CA ASP A 826 -9.04 27.15 -30.86
C ASP A 826 -10.52 27.46 -31.15
N THR A 827 -11.34 26.42 -31.38
CA THR A 827 -12.78 26.54 -31.64
C THR A 827 -13.54 26.70 -30.33
N LYS A 828 -14.21 27.84 -30.18
CA LYS A 828 -15.12 28.16 -29.07
C LYS A 828 -16.52 28.40 -29.63
N GLY A 829 -17.52 28.27 -28.76
CA GLY A 829 -18.95 28.31 -29.08
C GLY A 829 -19.58 26.92 -29.19
N LEU A 830 -20.90 26.88 -29.14
CA LEU A 830 -21.65 25.65 -29.46
C LEU A 830 -21.53 25.36 -30.97
N SER A 831 -21.56 24.09 -31.35
CA SER A 831 -21.52 23.71 -32.77
C SER A 831 -22.72 24.28 -33.54
N ASP A 832 -22.55 24.54 -34.84
CA ASP A 832 -23.63 25.04 -35.71
C ASP A 832 -24.91 24.19 -35.62
N ARG A 833 -24.76 22.88 -35.42
CA ARG A 833 -25.87 21.95 -35.24
C ARG A 833 -26.65 22.20 -33.95
N LEU A 834 -25.95 22.50 -32.86
CA LEU A 834 -26.55 22.86 -31.58
C LEU A 834 -27.17 24.25 -31.61
N LEU A 835 -26.63 25.20 -32.39
CA LEU A 835 -27.16 26.55 -32.54
C LEU A 835 -28.43 26.61 -33.39
N ASN A 836 -28.48 25.84 -34.48
CA ASN A 836 -29.57 25.89 -35.46
C ASN A 836 -30.64 24.80 -35.26
N ALA A 837 -30.56 24.06 -34.16
CA ALA A 837 -31.46 22.95 -33.87
C ALA A 837 -32.93 23.41 -33.77
N GLN A 838 -33.84 22.71 -34.46
CA GLN A 838 -35.28 22.97 -34.40
C GLN A 838 -35.95 22.01 -33.39
N GLY A 839 -36.78 22.53 -32.49
CA GLY A 839 -37.53 21.76 -31.50
C GLY A 839 -37.29 22.21 -30.05
N SER A 840 -38.12 21.73 -29.12
CA SER A 840 -38.23 22.27 -27.75
C SER A 840 -37.32 21.62 -26.71
N GLY A 841 -36.33 20.79 -27.08
CA GLY A 841 -35.42 20.13 -26.13
C GLY A 841 -34.11 20.90 -25.92
N CYS A 842 -33.68 21.10 -24.68
CA CYS A 842 -32.48 21.88 -24.34
C CYS A 842 -31.18 21.34 -24.97
N LEU A 843 -31.07 20.03 -25.19
CA LEU A 843 -29.92 19.37 -25.83
C LEU A 843 -30.19 18.98 -27.28
N ARG A 844 -31.25 19.50 -27.92
CA ARG A 844 -31.53 19.20 -29.33
C ARG A 844 -30.34 19.58 -30.20
N GLY A 845 -29.94 18.69 -31.10
CA GLY A 845 -28.75 18.84 -31.94
C GLY A 845 -27.47 18.21 -31.36
N LEU A 846 -27.47 17.80 -30.08
CA LEU A 846 -26.38 17.02 -29.50
C LEU A 846 -26.43 15.59 -30.04
N ARG A 847 -25.30 15.07 -30.54
CA ARG A 847 -25.19 13.70 -31.04
C ARG A 847 -24.33 12.83 -30.11
N VAL A 848 -24.91 11.75 -29.61
CA VAL A 848 -24.27 10.86 -28.62
C VAL A 848 -24.19 9.46 -29.20
N LEU A 849 -22.97 8.91 -29.24
CA LEU A 849 -22.74 7.53 -29.58
C LEU A 849 -22.54 6.74 -28.28
N ASP A 850 -23.53 5.92 -27.94
CA ASP A 850 -23.61 5.17 -26.68
C ASP A 850 -23.18 3.72 -26.92
N MET A 851 -22.04 3.34 -26.36
CA MET A 851 -21.52 1.97 -26.29
C MET A 851 -21.52 1.49 -24.84
N SER A 852 -22.71 1.34 -24.27
CA SER A 852 -22.89 0.90 -22.89
C SER A 852 -23.95 -0.18 -22.72
N ARG A 853 -24.01 -0.76 -21.53
CA ARG A 853 -24.94 -1.84 -21.14
C ARG A 853 -25.29 -1.73 -19.66
N VAL A 854 -26.32 -2.46 -19.23
CA VAL A 854 -26.78 -2.55 -17.83
C VAL A 854 -27.55 -1.30 -17.39
N ILE A 855 -27.09 -0.52 -16.42
CA ILE A 855 -27.87 0.58 -15.81
C ILE A 855 -27.13 1.92 -15.91
N ALA A 856 -25.99 2.08 -15.23
CA ALA A 856 -25.38 3.40 -15.00
C ALA A 856 -25.04 4.20 -16.27
N ALA A 857 -24.26 3.63 -17.18
CA ALA A 857 -23.95 4.32 -18.44
C ALA A 857 -25.18 4.44 -19.37
N PRO A 858 -26.03 3.40 -19.53
CA PRO A 858 -27.27 3.57 -20.28
C PRO A 858 -28.17 4.68 -19.75
N LEU A 859 -28.24 4.87 -18.44
CA LEU A 859 -29.00 5.96 -17.84
C LEU A 859 -28.45 7.34 -18.23
N CYS A 860 -27.12 7.50 -18.37
CA CYS A 860 -26.55 8.73 -18.91
C CYS A 860 -27.11 9.03 -20.32
N GLY A 861 -27.06 8.06 -21.23
CA GLY A 861 -27.63 8.21 -22.57
C GLY A 861 -29.13 8.50 -22.55
N LYS A 862 -29.89 7.80 -21.70
CA LYS A 862 -31.35 8.02 -21.52
C LYS A 862 -31.61 9.44 -21.04
N THR A 863 -30.82 9.96 -20.11
CA THR A 863 -30.95 11.31 -19.56
C THR A 863 -30.65 12.37 -20.62
N LEU A 864 -29.58 12.20 -21.40
CA LEU A 864 -29.26 13.14 -22.50
C LEU A 864 -30.39 13.15 -23.55
N ALA A 865 -30.95 11.99 -23.88
CA ALA A 865 -32.10 11.88 -24.78
C ALA A 865 -33.37 12.52 -24.21
N ALA A 866 -33.59 12.45 -22.89
CA ALA A 866 -34.73 13.08 -22.22
C ALA A 866 -34.76 14.60 -22.40
N HIS A 867 -33.59 15.22 -22.59
CA HIS A 867 -33.44 16.64 -22.89
C HIS A 867 -33.28 16.93 -24.40
N GLY A 868 -33.46 15.94 -25.26
CA GLY A 868 -33.56 16.12 -26.72
C GLY A 868 -32.32 15.73 -27.54
N ALA A 869 -31.28 15.16 -26.94
CA ALA A 869 -30.13 14.65 -27.69
C ALA A 869 -30.50 13.49 -28.63
N ASP A 870 -29.85 13.40 -29.79
CA ASP A 870 -29.92 12.22 -30.67
C ASP A 870 -28.90 11.18 -30.18
N VAL A 871 -29.40 10.10 -29.59
CA VAL A 871 -28.58 9.05 -28.98
C VAL A 871 -28.69 7.77 -29.80
N ILE A 872 -27.59 7.37 -30.42
CA ILE A 872 -27.45 6.06 -31.08
C ILE A 872 -26.79 5.10 -30.10
N TRP A 873 -27.53 4.09 -29.69
CA TRP A 873 -27.04 2.99 -28.87
C TRP A 873 -26.52 1.86 -29.75
N ILE A 874 -25.19 1.69 -29.73
CA ILE A 874 -24.47 0.68 -30.47
C ILE A 874 -24.32 -0.57 -29.59
N THR A 875 -24.94 -1.67 -30.02
CA THR A 875 -24.72 -3.01 -29.48
C THR A 875 -24.11 -3.92 -30.55
N SER A 876 -23.90 -5.19 -30.23
CA SER A 876 -23.37 -6.19 -31.17
C SER A 876 -24.38 -7.33 -31.35
N PRO A 877 -24.48 -7.91 -32.56
CA PRO A 877 -25.24 -9.15 -32.79
C PRO A 877 -24.79 -10.31 -31.89
N ASN A 878 -23.56 -10.26 -31.37
CA ASN A 878 -22.97 -11.29 -30.53
C ASN A 878 -23.21 -11.07 -29.02
N LEU A 879 -23.90 -9.99 -28.63
CA LEU A 879 -24.22 -9.68 -27.23
C LEU A 879 -25.70 -9.96 -26.95
N PRO A 880 -26.04 -10.53 -25.78
CA PRO A 880 -27.43 -10.83 -25.45
C PRO A 880 -28.23 -9.54 -25.15
N ASP A 881 -29.51 -9.57 -25.52
CA ASP A 881 -30.52 -8.62 -25.07
C ASP A 881 -30.78 -8.80 -23.56
N LEU A 882 -31.06 -7.71 -22.85
CA LEU A 882 -31.38 -7.67 -21.42
C LEU A 882 -32.79 -7.08 -21.23
N PRO A 883 -33.87 -7.86 -21.47
CA PRO A 883 -35.23 -7.33 -21.54
C PRO A 883 -35.67 -6.50 -20.33
N THR A 884 -35.27 -6.87 -19.11
CA THR A 884 -35.67 -6.09 -17.93
C THR A 884 -35.10 -4.66 -17.96
N MET A 885 -33.84 -4.50 -18.37
CA MET A 885 -33.11 -3.22 -18.33
C MET A 885 -33.23 -2.44 -19.64
N ASP A 886 -33.03 -3.11 -20.78
CA ASP A 886 -32.93 -2.50 -22.09
C ASP A 886 -34.23 -1.80 -22.53
N ARG A 887 -35.38 -2.23 -21.99
CA ARG A 887 -36.68 -1.62 -22.29
C ARG A 887 -36.85 -0.26 -21.63
N ASP A 888 -36.41 -0.10 -20.39
CA ASP A 888 -36.46 1.21 -19.74
C ASP A 888 -35.26 2.09 -20.14
N PHE A 889 -34.03 1.56 -20.14
CA PHE A 889 -32.84 2.34 -20.48
C PHE A 889 -32.62 2.58 -21.98
N GLY A 890 -33.40 1.91 -22.83
CA GLY A 890 -33.49 2.18 -24.28
C GLY A 890 -34.42 3.34 -24.65
N ARG A 891 -35.19 3.88 -23.70
CA ARG A 891 -36.07 5.04 -23.95
C ARG A 891 -35.23 6.24 -24.39
N GLY A 892 -35.64 6.87 -25.48
CA GLY A 892 -34.97 7.99 -26.13
C GLY A 892 -33.86 7.61 -27.10
N LYS A 893 -33.53 6.31 -27.26
CA LYS A 893 -32.37 5.88 -28.02
C LYS A 893 -32.75 5.10 -29.27
N ARG A 894 -31.95 5.27 -30.32
CA ARG A 894 -32.01 4.46 -31.53
C ARG A 894 -31.03 3.30 -31.42
N THR A 895 -31.47 2.07 -31.62
CA THR A 895 -30.68 0.86 -31.34
C THR A 895 -30.10 0.27 -32.63
N VAL A 896 -28.78 0.19 -32.70
CA VAL A 896 -28.04 -0.25 -33.88
C VAL A 896 -27.10 -1.39 -33.49
N GLN A 897 -27.00 -2.41 -34.33
CA GLN A 897 -26.08 -3.53 -34.13
C GLN A 897 -24.89 -3.44 -35.07
N LEU A 898 -23.68 -3.30 -34.50
CA LEU A 898 -22.40 -3.34 -35.20
C LEU A 898 -21.46 -4.31 -34.48
N ASP A 899 -20.90 -5.27 -35.19
CA ASP A 899 -19.81 -6.10 -34.70
C ASP A 899 -18.47 -5.44 -35.05
N ILE A 900 -17.88 -4.73 -34.08
CA ILE A 900 -16.63 -3.97 -34.25
C ILE A 900 -15.40 -4.82 -34.60
N GLN A 901 -15.53 -6.16 -34.60
CA GLN A 901 -14.51 -7.07 -35.12
C GLN A 901 -14.57 -7.21 -36.65
N ARG A 902 -15.72 -6.91 -37.27
CA ARG A 902 -15.86 -6.84 -38.72
C ARG A 902 -15.36 -5.48 -39.20
N PRO A 903 -14.41 -5.44 -40.15
CA PRO A 903 -13.86 -4.18 -40.64
C PRO A 903 -14.92 -3.19 -41.16
N GLU A 904 -15.92 -3.67 -41.89
CA GLU A 904 -17.01 -2.85 -42.46
C GLU A 904 -17.87 -2.17 -41.37
N ASP A 905 -18.25 -2.93 -40.34
CA ASP A 905 -19.01 -2.40 -39.20
C ASP A 905 -18.19 -1.41 -38.38
N LYS A 906 -16.90 -1.71 -38.19
CA LYS A 906 -15.97 -0.80 -37.52
C LYS A 906 -15.80 0.49 -38.30
N GLU A 907 -15.65 0.42 -39.62
CA GLU A 907 -15.61 1.60 -40.48
C GLU A 907 -16.91 2.40 -40.36
N ARG A 908 -18.07 1.73 -40.36
CA ARG A 908 -19.36 2.41 -40.16
C ARG A 908 -19.46 3.09 -38.79
N LEU A 909 -18.95 2.48 -37.74
CA LEU A 909 -18.85 3.09 -36.41
C LEU A 909 -17.95 4.34 -36.45
N LEU A 910 -16.79 4.26 -37.09
CA LEU A 910 -15.86 5.39 -37.20
C LEU A 910 -16.44 6.53 -38.05
N GLU A 911 -17.26 6.24 -39.06
CA GLU A 911 -18.02 7.27 -39.79
C GLU A 911 -19.00 8.02 -38.87
N LEU A 912 -19.70 7.32 -37.98
CA LEU A 912 -20.55 7.98 -36.98
C LEU A 912 -19.75 8.87 -36.02
N VAL A 913 -18.54 8.45 -35.63
CA VAL A 913 -17.65 9.20 -34.73
C VAL A 913 -17.26 10.56 -35.30
N LYS A 914 -17.09 10.70 -36.63
CA LYS A 914 -16.71 11.96 -37.29
C LYS A 914 -17.65 13.11 -36.92
N ASP A 915 -18.95 12.83 -36.83
CA ASP A 915 -20.00 13.81 -36.56
C ASP A 915 -20.59 13.73 -35.14
N CYS A 916 -19.96 12.95 -34.26
CA CYS A 916 -20.39 12.73 -32.89
C CYS A 916 -19.92 13.86 -31.96
N ASN A 917 -20.72 14.23 -30.94
CA ASN A 917 -20.26 15.12 -29.88
C ASN A 917 -19.76 14.36 -28.66
N VAL A 918 -20.39 13.22 -28.34
CA VAL A 918 -20.13 12.46 -27.12
C VAL A 918 -19.95 10.97 -27.44
N PHE A 919 -18.79 10.42 -27.13
CA PHE A 919 -18.57 8.98 -27.12
C PHE A 919 -18.74 8.46 -25.68
N LEU A 920 -19.86 7.80 -25.42
CA LEU A 920 -20.26 7.28 -24.11
C LEU A 920 -19.97 5.78 -24.03
N GLN A 921 -19.32 5.34 -22.96
CA GLN A 921 -19.05 3.91 -22.74
C GLN A 921 -19.10 3.51 -21.26
N GLY A 922 -19.49 2.25 -21.03
CA GLY A 922 -19.59 1.65 -19.69
C GLY A 922 -18.83 0.33 -19.55
N PHE A 923 -17.84 0.08 -20.41
CA PHE A 923 -16.98 -1.09 -20.32
C PHE A 923 -15.80 -0.82 -19.37
N ARG A 924 -15.15 -1.90 -18.91
CA ARG A 924 -13.97 -1.76 -18.05
C ARG A 924 -12.91 -0.91 -18.75
N PRO A 925 -12.18 -0.05 -18.02
CA PRO A 925 -11.06 0.70 -18.57
C PRO A 925 -10.15 -0.17 -19.44
N GLY A 926 -9.79 0.35 -20.62
CA GLY A 926 -8.99 -0.36 -21.63
C GLY A 926 -9.76 -1.32 -22.56
N SER A 927 -11.01 -1.71 -22.25
CA SER A 927 -11.72 -2.75 -23.04
C SER A 927 -12.02 -2.33 -24.48
N LEU A 928 -12.53 -1.11 -24.71
CA LEU A 928 -12.75 -0.62 -26.09
C LEU A 928 -11.45 -0.15 -26.74
N ALA A 929 -10.48 0.31 -25.94
CA ALA A 929 -9.17 0.71 -26.44
C ALA A 929 -8.43 -0.46 -27.11
N SER A 930 -8.56 -1.69 -26.60
CA SER A 930 -7.99 -2.88 -27.24
C SER A 930 -8.59 -3.19 -28.62
N TYR A 931 -9.76 -2.63 -28.95
CA TYR A 931 -10.38 -2.72 -30.28
C TYR A 931 -10.09 -1.50 -31.16
N GLY A 932 -9.19 -0.61 -30.75
CA GLY A 932 -8.82 0.58 -31.52
C GLY A 932 -9.77 1.77 -31.34
N LEU A 933 -10.49 1.82 -30.22
CA LEU A 933 -11.44 2.90 -29.87
C LEU A 933 -10.94 3.68 -28.63
N SER A 934 -9.63 3.91 -28.52
CA SER A 934 -9.07 4.72 -27.44
C SER A 934 -9.30 6.23 -27.67
N PRO A 935 -9.25 7.08 -26.63
CA PRO A 935 -9.34 8.51 -26.80
C PRO A 935 -8.34 9.07 -27.80
N GLU A 936 -7.08 8.61 -27.74
CA GLU A 936 -6.00 9.05 -28.63
C GLU A 936 -6.27 8.68 -30.10
N GLN A 937 -6.98 7.58 -30.35
CA GLN A 937 -7.32 7.13 -31.70
C GLN A 937 -8.54 7.88 -32.24
N LEU A 938 -9.59 8.01 -31.44
CA LEU A 938 -10.83 8.67 -31.84
C LEU A 938 -10.65 10.19 -31.99
N LEU A 939 -9.75 10.82 -31.21
CA LEU A 939 -9.41 12.23 -31.37
C LEU A 939 -8.72 12.58 -32.68
N LYS A 940 -8.07 11.60 -33.35
CA LYS A 940 -7.53 11.80 -34.70
C LYS A 940 -8.62 11.91 -35.75
N ILE A 941 -9.80 11.34 -35.47
CA ILE A 941 -10.98 11.35 -36.34
C ILE A 941 -11.83 12.56 -36.02
N ASN A 942 -12.03 12.85 -34.74
CA ASN A 942 -12.83 13.97 -34.26
C ASN A 942 -12.14 14.66 -33.06
N PRO A 943 -11.47 15.81 -33.29
CA PRO A 943 -10.68 16.50 -32.27
C PRO A 943 -11.52 17.30 -31.25
N ASN A 944 -12.86 17.27 -31.36
CA ASN A 944 -13.81 17.94 -30.47
C ASN A 944 -14.67 16.93 -29.68
N LEU A 945 -14.26 15.66 -29.61
CA LEU A 945 -15.04 14.60 -28.99
C LEU A 945 -14.99 14.67 -27.45
N ILE A 946 -16.16 14.56 -26.80
CA ILE A 946 -16.27 14.36 -25.36
C ILE A 946 -16.32 12.86 -25.08
N PHE A 947 -15.37 12.36 -24.29
CA PHE A 947 -15.34 10.96 -23.86
C PHE A 947 -16.01 10.82 -22.50
N ALA A 948 -17.08 10.04 -22.42
CA ALA A 948 -17.81 9.78 -21.17
C ALA A 948 -17.61 8.33 -20.75
N ASN A 949 -16.93 8.11 -19.62
CA ASN A 949 -16.62 6.78 -19.11
C ASN A 949 -17.35 6.53 -17.78
N MET A 950 -18.07 5.41 -17.73
CA MET A 950 -18.57 4.81 -16.49
C MET A 950 -17.75 3.57 -16.14
N SER A 951 -17.34 3.45 -14.88
CA SER A 951 -16.66 2.25 -14.37
C SER A 951 -17.11 1.91 -12.96
N ALA A 952 -16.80 0.68 -12.49
CA ALA A 952 -17.15 0.30 -11.13
C ALA A 952 -16.30 1.02 -10.08
N PHE A 953 -14.97 1.04 -10.25
CA PHE A 953 -14.03 1.47 -9.22
C PHE A 953 -13.29 2.79 -9.52
N GLY A 954 -13.55 3.41 -10.67
CA GLY A 954 -12.86 4.61 -11.12
C GLY A 954 -11.65 4.30 -12.01
N PRO A 955 -11.08 5.34 -12.65
CA PRO A 955 -9.93 5.18 -13.54
C PRO A 955 -8.62 4.92 -12.79
N ASP A 956 -8.57 5.21 -11.49
CA ASP A 956 -7.37 5.15 -10.66
C ASP A 956 -7.41 4.00 -9.63
N GLY A 957 -6.23 3.61 -9.16
CA GLY A 957 -6.06 2.57 -8.14
C GLY A 957 -5.97 1.14 -8.69
N PRO A 958 -5.62 0.16 -7.84
CA PRO A 958 -5.34 -1.22 -8.26
C PRO A 958 -6.58 -1.98 -8.76
N TRP A 959 -7.79 -1.48 -8.50
CA TRP A 959 -9.03 -2.14 -8.92
C TRP A 959 -9.68 -1.47 -10.14
N SER A 960 -9.02 -0.48 -10.75
CA SER A 960 -9.51 0.25 -11.93
C SER A 960 -9.97 -0.66 -13.07
N ASN A 961 -9.26 -1.78 -13.29
CA ASN A 961 -9.56 -2.75 -14.34
C ASN A 961 -10.49 -3.91 -13.91
N ARG A 962 -10.96 -3.94 -12.65
CA ARG A 962 -11.81 -5.02 -12.13
C ARG A 962 -13.26 -4.89 -12.62
N ARG A 963 -13.97 -6.01 -12.66
CA ARG A 963 -15.42 -6.06 -12.96
C ARG A 963 -16.19 -5.65 -11.73
N GLY A 964 -17.22 -4.84 -11.87
CA GLY A 964 -18.09 -4.52 -10.75
C GLY A 964 -19.48 -4.13 -11.20
N TYR A 965 -20.41 -4.26 -10.27
CA TYR A 965 -21.81 -3.87 -10.38
C TYR A 965 -22.17 -3.17 -9.07
N ASP A 966 -23.24 -2.38 -9.06
CA ASP A 966 -23.68 -1.61 -7.89
C ASP A 966 -23.73 -2.47 -6.62
N SER A 967 -24.44 -3.61 -6.66
CA SER A 967 -24.51 -4.52 -5.51
C SER A 967 -23.15 -5.06 -5.02
N LEU A 968 -22.17 -5.25 -5.92
CA LEU A 968 -20.82 -5.68 -5.54
C LEU A 968 -20.02 -4.54 -4.92
N VAL A 969 -20.15 -3.31 -5.45
CA VAL A 969 -19.53 -2.13 -4.86
C VAL A 969 -20.11 -1.85 -3.48
N GLN A 970 -21.42 -1.97 -3.28
CA GLN A 970 -22.02 -1.88 -1.95
C GLN A 970 -21.47 -2.94 -0.98
N THR A 971 -21.19 -4.16 -1.48
CA THR A 971 -20.68 -5.28 -0.68
C THR A 971 -19.24 -5.06 -0.24
N CYS A 972 -18.35 -4.71 -1.17
CA CYS A 972 -16.93 -4.57 -0.87
C CYS A 972 -16.59 -3.25 -0.16
N SER A 973 -17.49 -2.26 -0.18
CA SER A 973 -17.22 -0.92 0.34
C SER A 973 -17.65 -0.66 1.79
N GLY A 974 -18.23 -1.64 2.48
CA GLY A 974 -18.78 -1.42 3.82
C GLY A 974 -20.25 -1.02 3.87
N MET A 975 -20.85 -0.61 2.74
CA MET A 975 -22.22 -0.11 2.75
C MET A 975 -23.23 -1.14 3.27
N ASN A 976 -23.14 -2.39 2.80
CA ASN A 976 -24.14 -3.38 3.19
C ASN A 976 -24.04 -3.79 4.66
N ILE A 977 -22.85 -3.74 5.27
CA ILE A 977 -22.71 -3.98 6.72
C ILE A 977 -23.35 -2.82 7.50
N SER A 978 -22.98 -1.58 7.18
CA SER A 978 -23.51 -0.40 7.88
C SER A 978 -25.05 -0.28 7.74
N GLU A 979 -25.60 -0.59 6.57
CA GLU A 979 -27.04 -0.63 6.34
C GLU A 979 -27.75 -1.68 7.22
N ALA A 980 -27.11 -2.84 7.41
CA ALA A 980 -27.64 -3.92 8.27
C ALA A 980 -27.58 -3.55 9.76
N GLU A 981 -26.49 -2.91 10.20
CA GLU A 981 -26.31 -2.41 11.56
C GLU A 981 -27.42 -1.39 11.92
N HIS A 982 -27.69 -0.43 11.04
CA HIS A 982 -28.74 0.57 11.26
C HIS A 982 -30.15 -0.05 11.28
N ALA A 983 -30.39 -1.08 10.48
CA ALA A 983 -31.68 -1.79 10.49
C ALA A 983 -31.91 -2.57 11.80
N SER A 984 -30.85 -2.90 12.55
CA SER A 984 -30.89 -3.59 13.85
C SER A 984 -31.65 -4.93 13.82
N LYS A 985 -31.52 -5.69 12.72
CA LYS A 985 -32.19 -7.00 12.52
C LYS A 985 -31.26 -8.22 12.66
N GLY A 986 -29.99 -8.02 13.00
CA GLY A 986 -28.99 -9.10 13.10
C GLY A 986 -28.60 -9.72 11.75
N GLU A 987 -28.89 -9.04 10.64
CA GLU A 987 -28.49 -9.45 9.29
C GLU A 987 -26.98 -9.18 9.08
N ALA A 988 -26.27 -10.07 8.36
CA ALA A 988 -24.84 -9.87 8.07
C ALA A 988 -24.59 -8.72 7.07
N ALA A 989 -25.53 -8.51 6.14
CA ALA A 989 -25.45 -7.48 5.13
C ALA A 989 -26.85 -7.15 4.61
N ARG A 990 -27.12 -5.87 4.34
CA ARG A 990 -28.41 -5.39 3.82
C ARG A 990 -28.19 -4.56 2.55
N PRO A 991 -28.77 -4.94 1.40
CA PRO A 991 -28.71 -4.12 0.19
C PRO A 991 -29.58 -2.86 0.36
N THR A 992 -29.19 -1.76 -0.29
CA THR A 992 -30.04 -0.58 -0.40
C THR A 992 -31.30 -0.89 -1.23
N PRO A 993 -32.41 -0.11 -1.10
CA PRO A 993 -33.70 -0.41 -1.73
C PRO A 993 -33.69 -0.34 -3.27
N CYS A 994 -32.64 0.20 -3.89
CA CYS A 994 -32.46 0.30 -5.34
C CYS A 994 -30.98 0.24 -5.73
N GLN A 995 -30.65 0.21 -7.03
CA GLN A 995 -29.26 0.37 -7.49
C GLN A 995 -28.88 1.87 -7.48
N ALA A 996 -28.80 2.44 -6.28
CA ALA A 996 -28.62 3.89 -6.08
C ALA A 996 -27.29 4.41 -6.65
N LEU A 997 -26.23 3.60 -6.65
CA LEU A 997 -24.93 3.96 -7.21
C LEU A 997 -24.98 3.98 -8.74
N ASP A 998 -25.68 3.01 -9.34
CA ASP A 998 -25.89 3.00 -10.79
C ASP A 998 -26.72 4.21 -11.24
N HIS A 999 -27.84 4.48 -10.57
CA HIS A 999 -28.73 5.57 -10.94
C HIS A 999 -28.06 6.93 -10.77
N ALA A 1000 -27.54 7.23 -9.58
CA ALA A 1000 -26.85 8.50 -9.35
C ALA A 1000 -25.58 8.63 -10.21
N GLY A 1001 -24.82 7.54 -10.40
CA GLY A 1001 -23.66 7.53 -11.28
C GLY A 1001 -24.01 7.88 -12.73
N GLY A 1002 -25.13 7.38 -13.25
CA GLY A 1002 -25.63 7.71 -14.58
C GLY A 1002 -26.00 9.18 -14.74
N TYR A 1003 -26.74 9.75 -13.80
CA TYR A 1003 -27.07 11.19 -13.80
C TYR A 1003 -25.84 12.08 -13.59
N PHE A 1004 -24.89 11.67 -12.75
CA PHE A 1004 -23.61 12.36 -12.57
C PHE A 1004 -22.79 12.34 -13.87
N LEU A 1005 -22.74 11.21 -14.59
CA LEU A 1005 -22.07 11.15 -15.87
C LEU A 1005 -22.74 12.05 -16.92
N ALA A 1006 -24.09 12.07 -16.97
CA ALA A 1006 -24.82 12.98 -17.85
C ALA A 1006 -24.54 14.45 -17.51
N THR A 1007 -24.56 14.81 -16.23
CA THR A 1007 -24.18 16.15 -15.75
C THR A 1007 -22.76 16.50 -16.18
N GLY A 1008 -21.80 15.58 -16.00
CA GLY A 1008 -20.42 15.78 -16.43
C GLY A 1008 -20.27 15.95 -17.94
N VAL A 1009 -21.04 15.22 -18.75
CA VAL A 1009 -21.09 15.40 -20.21
C VAL A 1009 -21.59 16.79 -20.58
N ILE A 1010 -22.69 17.23 -19.97
CA ILE A 1010 -23.26 18.55 -20.25
C ILE A 1010 -22.34 19.66 -19.75
N ALA A 1011 -21.68 19.48 -18.61
CA ALA A 1011 -20.68 20.40 -18.10
C ALA A 1011 -19.44 20.46 -19.01
N ALA A 1012 -18.98 19.32 -19.53
CA ALA A 1012 -17.91 19.27 -20.52
C ALA A 1012 -18.32 19.97 -21.84
N LEU A 1013 -19.57 19.85 -22.27
CA LEU A 1013 -20.10 20.57 -23.43
C LEU A 1013 -20.10 22.09 -23.18
N TYR A 1014 -20.53 22.53 -22.00
CA TYR A 1014 -20.45 23.93 -21.61
C TYR A 1014 -19.00 24.41 -21.64
N ARG A 1015 -18.09 23.70 -20.96
CA ARG A 1015 -16.64 23.99 -20.93
C ARG A 1015 -16.04 24.03 -22.33
N GLN A 1016 -16.38 23.09 -23.20
CA GLN A 1016 -15.94 23.09 -24.58
C GLN A 1016 -16.41 24.36 -25.33
N ALA A 1017 -17.64 24.82 -25.10
CA ALA A 1017 -18.14 26.04 -25.73
C ALA A 1017 -17.41 27.31 -25.24
N ILE A 1018 -17.00 27.40 -23.97
CA ILE A 1018 -16.30 28.58 -23.44
C ILE A 1018 -14.77 28.52 -23.58
N GLU A 1019 -14.18 27.34 -23.49
CA GLU A 1019 -12.73 27.12 -23.41
C GLU A 1019 -12.14 26.44 -24.65
N GLY A 1020 -12.95 25.71 -25.42
CA GLY A 1020 -12.53 24.90 -26.55
C GLY A 1020 -11.94 23.54 -26.18
N GLY A 1021 -11.56 22.77 -27.19
CA GLY A 1021 -10.86 21.49 -27.05
C GLY A 1021 -11.73 20.29 -26.74
N SER A 1022 -11.10 19.13 -26.60
CA SER A 1022 -11.77 17.87 -26.22
C SER A 1022 -11.68 17.60 -24.74
N TRP A 1023 -12.66 16.85 -24.22
CA TRP A 1023 -12.82 16.62 -22.80
C TRP A 1023 -13.08 15.14 -22.49
N LYS A 1024 -12.63 14.71 -21.32
CA LYS A 1024 -12.91 13.41 -20.74
C LYS A 1024 -13.69 13.60 -19.45
N VAL A 1025 -14.77 12.84 -19.32
CA VAL A 1025 -15.65 12.77 -18.17
C VAL A 1025 -15.56 11.36 -17.61
N ASP A 1026 -15.13 11.23 -16.36
CA ASP A 1026 -15.12 9.94 -15.68
C ASP A 1026 -16.05 9.99 -14.46
N ALA A 1027 -16.95 9.01 -14.36
CA ALA A 1027 -17.75 8.73 -13.17
C ALA A 1027 -17.61 7.27 -12.78
N SER A 1028 -17.78 6.95 -11.50
CA SER A 1028 -17.73 5.57 -11.04
C SER A 1028 -18.72 5.26 -9.93
N LEU A 1029 -19.09 3.98 -9.83
CA LEU A 1029 -19.97 3.49 -8.76
C LEU A 1029 -19.31 3.66 -7.39
N ALA A 1030 -18.00 3.41 -7.28
CA ALA A 1030 -17.25 3.63 -6.05
C ALA A 1030 -17.15 5.12 -5.69
N GLY A 1031 -16.97 6.02 -6.66
CA GLY A 1031 -17.01 7.47 -6.42
C GLY A 1031 -18.40 7.94 -5.95
N THR A 1032 -19.44 7.42 -6.59
CA THR A 1032 -20.84 7.67 -6.19
C THR A 1032 -21.13 7.14 -4.79
N MET A 1033 -20.62 5.95 -4.46
CA MET A 1033 -20.71 5.37 -3.11
C MET A 1033 -20.02 6.24 -2.08
N LYS A 1034 -18.79 6.68 -2.37
CA LYS A 1034 -18.01 7.51 -1.45
C LYS A 1034 -18.73 8.84 -1.19
N TYR A 1035 -19.31 9.42 -2.24
CA TYR A 1035 -20.11 10.63 -2.12
C TYR A 1035 -21.39 10.39 -1.29
N LEU A 1036 -22.17 9.35 -1.58
CA LEU A 1036 -23.37 8.97 -0.80
C LEU A 1036 -23.05 8.72 0.68
N ARG A 1037 -21.96 8.00 0.97
CA ARG A 1037 -21.46 7.79 2.34
C ARG A 1037 -21.18 9.12 3.04
N SER A 1038 -20.60 10.08 2.32
CA SER A 1038 -20.27 11.39 2.89
C SER A 1038 -21.49 12.26 3.22
N LEU A 1039 -22.67 11.98 2.63
CA LEU A 1039 -23.94 12.63 2.99
C LEU A 1039 -24.47 12.21 4.37
N GLY A 1040 -23.81 11.26 5.02
CA GLY A 1040 -24.23 10.68 6.29
C GLY A 1040 -25.39 9.71 6.15
N GLN A 1041 -25.81 9.16 7.28
CA GLN A 1041 -26.93 8.24 7.41
C GLN A 1041 -27.95 8.81 8.41
N TYR A 1042 -29.21 8.40 8.29
CA TYR A 1042 -30.25 8.73 9.25
C TYR A 1042 -29.98 8.03 10.59
N PRO A 1043 -30.21 8.69 11.74
CA PRO A 1043 -29.95 8.09 13.05
C PRO A 1043 -30.76 6.81 13.30
N GLY A 1044 -30.07 5.74 13.69
CA GLY A 1044 -30.70 4.46 14.03
C GLY A 1044 -31.58 3.91 12.90
N ALA A 1045 -32.78 3.43 13.26
CA ALA A 1045 -33.70 2.83 12.30
C ALA A 1045 -34.63 3.84 11.57
N THR A 1046 -34.50 5.15 11.85
CA THR A 1046 -35.45 6.18 11.35
C THR A 1046 -35.48 6.28 9.83
N GLY A 1047 -34.37 5.96 9.15
CA GLY A 1047 -34.30 5.91 7.69
C GLY A 1047 -35.18 4.83 7.05
N PHE A 1048 -35.59 3.82 7.83
CA PHE A 1048 -36.44 2.72 7.35
C PHE A 1048 -37.94 2.96 7.58
N GLU A 1049 -38.32 4.01 8.32
CA GLU A 1049 -39.70 4.33 8.69
C GLU A 1049 -40.44 5.12 7.59
N VAL A 1050 -40.32 4.66 6.34
CA VAL A 1050 -40.94 5.28 5.18
C VAL A 1050 -41.49 4.21 4.23
N LYS A 1051 -42.55 4.55 3.49
CA LYS A 1051 -43.15 3.67 2.48
C LYS A 1051 -42.15 3.46 1.32
N ASP A 1052 -42.02 2.22 0.87
CA ASP A 1052 -41.28 1.88 -0.36
C ASP A 1052 -42.21 1.79 -1.59
N PHE A 1053 -41.60 1.86 -2.77
CA PHE A 1053 -42.24 1.61 -4.06
C PHE A 1053 -41.73 0.29 -4.63
N VAL A 1054 -42.35 -0.83 -4.24
CA VAL A 1054 -41.85 -2.19 -4.57
C VAL A 1054 -42.47 -2.69 -5.87
N LYS A 1055 -43.72 -2.31 -6.14
CA LYS A 1055 -44.47 -2.71 -7.33
C LYS A 1055 -45.17 -1.52 -7.98
N PRO A 1056 -45.61 -1.63 -9.25
CA PRO A 1056 -46.26 -0.53 -9.95
C PRO A 1056 -47.45 0.11 -9.22
N ASP A 1057 -48.26 -0.68 -8.50
CA ASP A 1057 -49.41 -0.17 -7.72
C ASP A 1057 -49.04 0.79 -6.59
N ASP A 1058 -47.77 0.80 -6.15
CA ASP A 1058 -47.32 1.67 -5.07
C ASP A 1058 -47.12 3.12 -5.55
N VAL A 1059 -47.01 3.32 -6.87
CA VAL A 1059 -46.63 4.58 -7.51
C VAL A 1059 -47.86 5.43 -7.86
N PRO A 1060 -47.84 6.74 -7.56
CA PRO A 1060 -48.90 7.64 -8.00
C PRO A 1060 -49.08 7.66 -9.53
N GLN A 1061 -50.34 7.50 -9.99
CA GLN A 1061 -50.65 7.33 -11.42
C GLN A 1061 -50.18 8.49 -12.31
N HIS A 1062 -50.07 9.71 -11.78
CA HIS A 1062 -49.64 10.88 -12.55
C HIS A 1062 -48.15 10.89 -12.90
N TYR A 1063 -47.32 10.09 -12.21
CA TYR A 1063 -45.91 9.88 -12.55
C TYR A 1063 -45.70 8.94 -13.75
N TYR A 1064 -46.74 8.21 -14.16
CA TYR A 1064 -46.68 7.37 -15.35
C TYR A 1064 -46.97 8.15 -16.63
N GLU A 1065 -46.26 7.79 -17.70
CA GLU A 1065 -46.69 7.97 -19.09
C GLU A 1065 -46.98 6.63 -19.73
N THR A 1066 -47.87 6.62 -20.72
CA THR A 1066 -48.19 5.43 -21.52
C THR A 1066 -47.88 5.72 -22.97
N LYS A 1067 -47.04 4.88 -23.58
CA LYS A 1067 -46.60 5.03 -24.97
C LYS A 1067 -46.55 3.67 -25.66
N GLU A 1068 -46.80 3.69 -26.96
CA GLU A 1068 -46.54 2.54 -27.84
C GLU A 1068 -45.03 2.34 -28.04
N THR A 1069 -44.59 1.08 -27.99
CA THR A 1069 -43.19 0.70 -28.16
C THR A 1069 -43.07 -0.43 -29.18
N GLY A 1070 -41.85 -0.77 -29.59
CA GLY A 1070 -41.61 -1.97 -30.42
C GLY A 1070 -41.91 -3.30 -29.71
N PHE A 1071 -42.33 -3.26 -28.44
CA PHE A 1071 -42.65 -4.42 -27.62
C PHE A 1071 -44.09 -4.39 -27.06
N GLY A 1072 -44.93 -3.49 -27.55
CA GLY A 1072 -46.30 -3.28 -27.06
C GLY A 1072 -46.47 -2.00 -26.25
N VAL A 1073 -47.62 -1.90 -25.56
CA VAL A 1073 -47.98 -0.71 -24.77
C VAL A 1073 -47.16 -0.70 -23.49
N MET A 1074 -46.32 0.32 -23.32
CA MET A 1074 -45.50 0.50 -22.12
C MET A 1074 -46.06 1.63 -21.27
N GLN A 1075 -46.34 1.33 -20.00
CA GLN A 1075 -46.59 2.33 -18.96
C GLN A 1075 -45.33 2.46 -18.10
N ALA A 1076 -44.66 3.61 -18.14
CA ALA A 1076 -43.36 3.82 -17.52
C ALA A 1076 -43.26 5.16 -16.79
N ILE A 1077 -42.34 5.27 -15.84
CA ILE A 1077 -42.13 6.50 -15.05
C ILE A 1077 -41.64 7.61 -15.98
N LYS A 1078 -42.28 8.79 -15.95
CA LYS A 1078 -41.85 10.00 -16.64
C LYS A 1078 -40.51 10.49 -16.07
N HIS A 1079 -39.80 11.31 -16.82
CA HIS A 1079 -38.67 12.01 -16.23
C HIS A 1079 -39.18 12.97 -15.14
N SER A 1080 -38.49 13.02 -14.01
CA SER A 1080 -38.95 13.77 -12.84
C SER A 1080 -38.66 15.27 -12.91
N ALA A 1081 -37.73 15.69 -13.77
CA ALA A 1081 -37.48 17.10 -14.01
C ALA A 1081 -38.44 17.71 -15.03
N THR A 1082 -38.87 18.94 -14.78
CA THR A 1082 -39.54 19.81 -15.75
C THR A 1082 -38.70 21.04 -16.00
N VAL A 1083 -38.63 21.50 -17.25
CA VAL A 1083 -37.91 22.72 -17.66
C VAL A 1083 -38.91 23.66 -18.34
N GLU A 1084 -39.03 24.89 -17.84
CA GLU A 1084 -40.00 25.87 -18.34
C GLU A 1084 -39.82 26.15 -19.83
N GLY A 1085 -40.91 26.05 -20.60
CA GLY A 1085 -40.90 26.29 -22.05
C GLY A 1085 -40.29 25.16 -22.90
N HIS A 1086 -39.80 24.08 -22.28
CA HIS A 1086 -39.11 23.00 -22.97
C HIS A 1086 -39.76 21.64 -22.74
N GLN A 1087 -39.68 20.77 -23.74
CA GLN A 1087 -40.15 19.38 -23.60
C GLN A 1087 -39.07 18.54 -22.94
N VAL A 1088 -39.44 17.84 -21.87
CA VAL A 1088 -38.59 16.90 -21.15
C VAL A 1088 -39.24 15.53 -21.17
N GLY A 1089 -38.49 14.53 -21.63
CA GLY A 1089 -38.98 13.18 -21.85
C GLY A 1089 -38.47 12.61 -23.18
N TRP A 1090 -38.96 11.43 -23.54
CA TRP A 1090 -38.42 10.66 -24.66
C TRP A 1090 -39.36 10.65 -25.86
N ASP A 1091 -38.83 11.01 -27.03
CA ASP A 1091 -39.54 10.95 -28.32
C ASP A 1091 -39.43 9.57 -28.98
N VAL A 1092 -38.26 8.94 -28.84
CA VAL A 1092 -37.98 7.60 -29.38
C VAL A 1092 -38.29 6.56 -28.30
N MET A 1093 -39.15 5.60 -28.63
CA MET A 1093 -39.51 4.51 -27.72
C MET A 1093 -38.70 3.24 -28.01
N PRO A 1094 -38.45 2.40 -26.99
CA PRO A 1094 -37.64 1.19 -27.13
C PRO A 1094 -38.23 0.23 -28.17
N LYS A 1095 -37.34 -0.44 -28.91
CA LYS A 1095 -37.69 -1.44 -29.92
C LYS A 1095 -36.62 -2.55 -29.98
N PRO A 1096 -36.86 -3.67 -30.69
CA PRO A 1096 -35.88 -4.76 -30.78
C PRO A 1096 -34.49 -4.26 -31.20
N LEU A 1097 -33.44 -4.81 -30.58
CA LEU A 1097 -32.06 -4.42 -30.87
C LEU A 1097 -31.76 -4.54 -32.37
N GLY A 1098 -31.13 -3.52 -32.95
CA GLY A 1098 -30.80 -3.47 -34.38
C GLY A 1098 -31.94 -2.98 -35.29
N SER A 1099 -33.05 -2.49 -34.74
CA SER A 1099 -34.17 -1.96 -35.54
C SER A 1099 -33.94 -0.57 -36.15
N ASP A 1100 -32.81 0.09 -35.87
CA ASP A 1100 -32.45 1.38 -36.47
C ASP A 1100 -31.30 1.24 -37.45
N LYS A 1101 -31.23 2.21 -38.36
CA LYS A 1101 -30.07 2.41 -39.23
C LYS A 1101 -28.96 3.13 -38.47
N ALA A 1102 -27.72 2.76 -38.77
CA ALA A 1102 -26.50 3.38 -38.24
C ALA A 1102 -26.25 4.78 -38.85
N GLU A 1103 -27.18 5.73 -38.76
CA GLU A 1103 -27.08 7.08 -39.34
C GLU A 1103 -27.61 8.15 -38.39
N TRP A 1104 -27.06 9.37 -38.42
CA TRP A 1104 -27.54 10.48 -37.60
C TRP A 1104 -28.83 11.10 -38.15
N LEU A 1105 -29.66 11.67 -37.27
CA LEU A 1105 -30.85 12.44 -37.67
C LEU A 1105 -30.52 13.83 -38.23
#